data_AF-B2CGF8-F1
#
_entry.id   AF-B2CGF8-F1
#
_cell.length_a   1.000
_cell.length_b   1.000
_cell.length_c   1.000
_cell.angle_alpha   90.00
_cell.angle_beta   90.00
_cell.angle_gamma   90.00
#
_symmetry.space_group_name_H-M   'P 1'
#
loop_
_entity.id
_entity.type
_entity.pdbx_description
1 polymer ?
#
loop_
_entity_poly.entity_id
_entity_poly.type
_entity_poly.pdbx_seq_one_letter_code
_entity_poly.pdbx_strand_id
1 'polypeptide(L)'
;MSTQEITTTHSNIIVSHESIIHPTLKGRSKPVVGKQLRAPRDPPVSLEKKINFYIWVLTIMLIQAWQDLKTRRWFKPLQRDDVAGHYFYVPIGRLNPRILLSAPHDRVLIRTIPSSMTRDYEELDDFSACPEREIVNAGSNNYGGFSRSEHNSASLIETTLRLLPFNPPPTELSSRVNEELAAYMGSKTCATTTSGFSANLLAFQTAAQTAEKLGRHCIFLLDAESHASMFTGAFINKRATTHRFKHNDITDLEYKLRVLKAKEPDAHVCVAIEGIYSLAGHMSPAPAILALRRIYNFCLLVDEAHGFLALGKGGRGSFEWWQARGYDCPLQEIDIMTGTLSKSVGCIGGFVSANGLYAAELERQRTLQHQNGAETLSTVVLVRILSLINKPKFIQERMTTLERKASFVADCLAQAGCDILSSYGSPVVCFPVGTIQQASRFHEEAMERGFAVACGVPPATPLWSCRVRVCIFATTSWKDILDLINMIIKVSCKLQIKGITSTIFTPDILPKQYPDDPSIAEQSVKSDASLCSYVESLSKTYPGGDLEAKPPLNLPQSREAVEASVKAFSKYGLGPSSVRWFYGTFDVFIALERRLAKLYPSLEHHSGRCRAMLGTDAHTMMLSLLSACTNPYTSGVVNILFIPTTATLAVHDGANLNRPRAETQIIYYEKMDNLVAKLRKLSTAAPKLHLTLYLQTTSHDGSILDLSATVQMIISEMTDPNQLKGLKLILDDSGGLGKVGPRHLGYLDLMEREHGVSFLKKLLGKKLAPKTEVVVTGSFFNAFGQQGGYIISSASFVEVHTVSSKSFVFSTPPTPIQAAMSEKVLEILSRGSS
;
A
#
# COMPACT_ATOMS: atom_id res chain seq x y z
N MET A 1 52.97 14.27 -43.31
CA MET A 1 53.79 13.04 -43.30
C MET A 1 54.15 12.80 -41.83
N SER A 2 53.67 11.80 -41.10
CA SER A 2 53.32 10.42 -41.45
C SER A 2 51.99 9.99 -40.82
N THR A 3 51.22 9.26 -41.62
CA THR A 3 50.07 8.43 -41.23
C THR A 3 50.53 7.23 -40.41
N GLN A 4 49.93 6.98 -39.24
CA GLN A 4 49.90 5.65 -38.62
C GLN A 4 48.45 5.27 -38.34
N GLU A 5 48.02 4.24 -39.05
CA GLU A 5 46.73 3.57 -38.96
C GLU A 5 46.57 2.95 -37.56
N ILE A 6 45.48 3.29 -36.87
CA ILE A 6 45.02 2.54 -35.70
C ILE A 6 44.05 1.48 -36.22
N THR A 7 44.56 0.26 -36.40
CA THR A 7 43.75 -0.93 -36.63
C THR A 7 42.87 -1.20 -35.41
N THR A 8 41.56 -0.99 -35.55
CA THR A 8 40.53 -1.42 -34.60
C THR A 8 40.37 -2.93 -34.66
N THR A 9 41.01 -3.66 -33.74
CA THR A 9 40.66 -5.05 -33.47
C THR A 9 39.37 -5.10 -32.63
N HIS A 10 38.26 -5.45 -33.26
CA HIS A 10 37.03 -5.89 -32.60
C HIS A 10 37.30 -7.22 -31.86
N SER A 11 37.76 -7.14 -30.61
CA SER A 11 37.74 -8.30 -29.73
C SER A 11 36.33 -8.46 -29.15
N ASN A 12 35.64 -9.53 -29.54
CA ASN A 12 34.46 -10.06 -28.86
C ASN A 12 34.87 -10.43 -27.43
N ILE A 13 34.71 -9.50 -26.48
CA ILE A 13 34.87 -9.81 -25.06
C ILE A 13 33.62 -10.55 -24.62
N ILE A 14 33.68 -11.88 -24.64
CA ILE A 14 32.77 -12.71 -23.86
C ILE A 14 33.17 -12.49 -22.40
N VAL A 15 32.48 -11.55 -21.73
CA VAL A 15 32.66 -11.27 -20.32
C VAL A 15 32.13 -12.48 -19.54
N SER A 16 33.03 -13.31 -19.00
CA SER A 16 32.64 -14.44 -18.16
C SER A 16 32.13 -13.95 -16.80
N HIS A 17 31.16 -14.68 -16.25
CA HIS A 17 30.44 -14.40 -15.00
C HIS A 17 31.35 -14.11 -13.78
N GLU A 18 32.61 -14.54 -13.80
CA GLU A 18 33.58 -14.32 -12.71
C GLU A 18 34.22 -12.92 -12.74
N SER A 19 34.33 -12.29 -13.92
CA SER A 19 35.05 -11.02 -14.09
C SER A 19 34.27 -9.78 -13.63
N ILE A 20 32.94 -9.87 -13.50
CA ILE A 20 32.07 -8.77 -13.04
C ILE A 20 32.02 -8.70 -11.49
N ILE A 21 32.39 -9.78 -10.79
CA ILE A 21 32.13 -9.93 -9.34
C ILE A 21 33.39 -9.68 -8.49
N HIS A 22 34.58 -9.67 -9.08
CA HIS A 22 35.84 -9.57 -8.33
C HIS A 22 36.82 -8.50 -8.89
N PRO A 23 36.70 -7.22 -8.49
CA PRO A 23 37.88 -6.38 -8.47
C PRO A 23 38.80 -6.89 -7.36
N THR A 24 40.03 -7.27 -7.73
CA THR A 24 41.02 -7.90 -6.84
C THR A 24 41.43 -6.94 -5.71
N LEU A 25 40.81 -7.08 -4.54
CA LEU A 25 41.29 -6.47 -3.30
C LEU A 25 42.41 -7.35 -2.71
N LYS A 26 43.66 -6.85 -2.77
CA LYS A 26 44.80 -7.45 -2.09
C LYS A 26 44.62 -7.35 -0.57
N GLY A 27 44.53 -8.52 0.08
CA GLY A 27 44.92 -8.71 1.48
C GLY A 27 43.91 -8.28 2.54
N ARG A 28 43.00 -9.21 2.91
CA ARG A 28 42.55 -9.53 4.28
C ARG A 28 41.50 -10.65 4.20
N SER A 29 41.51 -11.53 5.20
CA SER A 29 40.63 -12.70 5.45
C SER A 29 39.48 -12.97 4.48
N LYS A 30 39.44 -14.18 3.90
CA LYS A 30 38.36 -14.69 3.04
C LYS A 30 36.98 -14.41 3.68
N PRO A 31 36.12 -13.57 3.07
CA PRO A 31 34.73 -13.50 3.48
C PRO A 31 34.00 -14.76 2.99
N VAL A 32 33.07 -15.29 3.78
CA VAL A 32 32.19 -16.44 3.47
C VAL A 32 31.18 -16.10 2.35
N VAL A 33 31.47 -15.11 1.51
CA VAL A 33 30.56 -14.50 0.52
C VAL A 33 30.63 -15.21 -0.85
N GLY A 34 31.10 -16.46 -0.89
CA GLY A 34 31.42 -17.17 -2.13
C GLY A 34 30.31 -18.01 -2.77
N LYS A 35 29.08 -18.10 -2.20
CA LYS A 35 28.06 -19.05 -2.69
C LYS A 35 26.65 -18.50 -2.96
N GLN A 36 26.34 -17.24 -2.66
CA GLN A 36 24.97 -16.73 -2.77
C GLN A 36 24.81 -15.68 -3.87
N LEU A 37 24.82 -16.12 -5.14
CA LEU A 37 24.17 -15.38 -6.23
C LEU A 37 23.20 -16.26 -7.03
N ARG A 38 22.96 -17.51 -6.59
CA ARG A 38 21.86 -18.33 -7.10
C ARG A 38 20.68 -18.19 -6.16
N ALA A 39 19.52 -17.88 -6.71
CA ALA A 39 18.26 -17.90 -5.97
C ALA A 39 18.14 -19.24 -5.21
N PRO A 40 17.88 -19.21 -3.89
CA PRO A 40 17.60 -20.41 -3.12
C PRO A 40 16.48 -21.20 -3.81
N ARG A 41 16.68 -22.50 -4.04
CA ARG A 41 15.62 -23.35 -4.58
C ARG A 41 14.69 -23.70 -3.44
N ASP A 42 13.43 -23.32 -3.57
CA ASP A 42 12.40 -23.71 -2.60
C ASP A 42 12.40 -25.23 -2.39
N PRO A 43 12.35 -25.71 -1.14
CA PRO A 43 12.36 -27.13 -0.87
C PRO A 43 11.08 -27.79 -1.41
N PRO A 44 11.17 -28.99 -2.02
CA PRO A 44 9.99 -29.66 -2.56
C PRO A 44 9.03 -30.09 -1.44
N VAL A 45 7.73 -29.87 -1.65
CA VAL A 45 6.65 -30.33 -0.76
C VAL A 45 6.16 -31.72 -1.18
N SER A 46 6.09 -32.65 -0.22
CA SER A 46 5.65 -34.04 -0.44
C SER A 46 4.19 -34.13 -0.91
N LEU A 47 3.85 -35.21 -1.64
CA LEU A 47 2.49 -35.43 -2.13
C LEU A 47 1.45 -35.50 -1.00
N GLU A 48 1.78 -36.17 0.10
CA GLU A 48 0.95 -36.25 1.31
C GLU A 48 0.59 -34.85 1.84
N LYS A 49 1.56 -33.95 1.95
CA LYS A 49 1.32 -32.56 2.39
C LYS A 49 0.41 -31.80 1.43
N LYS A 50 0.49 -32.09 0.13
CA LYS A 50 -0.42 -31.49 -0.88
C LYS A 50 -1.86 -32.01 -0.71
N ILE A 51 -2.05 -33.31 -0.49
CA ILE A 51 -3.38 -33.90 -0.23
C ILE A 51 -3.99 -33.34 1.05
N ASN A 52 -3.22 -33.31 2.15
CA ASN A 52 -3.66 -32.75 3.42
C ASN A 52 -4.06 -31.27 3.29
N PHE A 53 -3.36 -30.51 2.46
CA PHE A 53 -3.74 -29.13 2.14
C PHE A 53 -5.11 -29.05 1.46
N TYR A 54 -5.39 -29.87 0.44
CA TYR A 54 -6.70 -29.87 -0.21
C TYR A 54 -7.84 -30.30 0.71
N ILE A 55 -7.61 -31.27 1.60
CA ILE A 55 -8.59 -31.66 2.63
C ILE A 55 -8.87 -30.47 3.56
N TRP A 56 -7.82 -29.81 4.05
CA TRP A 56 -7.95 -28.65 4.93
C TRP A 56 -8.72 -27.49 4.27
N VAL A 57 -8.45 -27.21 2.99
CA VAL A 57 -9.21 -26.25 2.18
C VAL A 57 -10.69 -26.62 2.16
N LEU A 58 -11.02 -27.88 1.81
CA LEU A 58 -12.40 -28.33 1.74
C LEU A 58 -13.11 -28.19 3.09
N THR A 59 -12.42 -28.49 4.20
CA THR A 59 -12.96 -28.31 5.55
C THR A 59 -13.30 -26.85 5.85
N ILE A 60 -12.41 -25.90 5.51
CA ILE A 60 -12.68 -24.46 5.69
C ILE A 60 -13.90 -24.02 4.88
N MET A 61 -13.97 -24.43 3.62
CA MET A 61 -15.10 -24.09 2.75
C MET A 61 -16.43 -24.59 3.32
N LEU A 62 -16.45 -25.83 3.84
CA LEU A 62 -17.64 -26.41 4.45
C LEU A 62 -18.04 -25.69 5.75
N ILE A 63 -17.07 -25.31 6.59
CA ILE A 63 -17.32 -24.54 7.82
C ILE A 63 -17.93 -23.18 7.48
N GLN A 64 -17.35 -22.45 6.52
CA GLN A 64 -17.85 -21.14 6.12
C GLN A 64 -19.25 -21.24 5.48
N ALA A 65 -19.48 -22.21 4.60
CA ALA A 65 -20.81 -22.44 4.02
C ALA A 65 -21.87 -22.73 5.08
N TRP A 66 -21.51 -23.49 6.13
CA TRP A 66 -22.39 -23.75 7.27
C TRP A 66 -22.65 -22.48 8.10
N GLN A 67 -21.65 -21.62 8.30
CA GLN A 67 -21.81 -20.34 9.00
C GLN A 67 -22.73 -19.38 8.24
N ASP A 68 -22.55 -19.25 6.93
CA ASP A 68 -23.40 -18.44 6.04
C ASP A 68 -24.86 -18.91 6.14
N LEU A 69 -25.07 -20.23 6.13
CA LEU A 69 -26.39 -20.85 6.30
C LEU A 69 -27.01 -20.50 7.67
N LYS A 70 -26.26 -20.64 8.76
CA LYS A 70 -26.73 -20.38 10.13
C LYS A 70 -27.08 -18.91 10.36
N THR A 71 -26.28 -17.99 9.82
CA THR A 71 -26.47 -16.53 9.97
C THR A 71 -27.50 -15.96 8.99
N ARG A 72 -28.08 -16.80 8.10
CA ARG A 72 -28.94 -16.39 6.99
C ARG A 72 -28.28 -15.33 6.08
N ARG A 73 -26.94 -15.26 6.09
CA ARG A 73 -26.14 -14.40 5.21
C ARG A 73 -25.81 -15.19 3.96
N TRP A 74 -26.80 -15.37 3.09
CA TRP A 74 -26.57 -16.04 1.81
C TRP A 74 -25.56 -15.23 1.00
N PHE A 75 -24.36 -15.78 0.84
CA PHE A 75 -23.35 -15.23 -0.05
C PHE A 75 -23.92 -15.21 -1.48
N LYS A 76 -23.95 -14.02 -2.07
CA LYS A 76 -24.41 -13.80 -3.45
C LYS A 76 -23.19 -13.53 -4.32
N PRO A 77 -22.50 -14.58 -4.83
CA PRO A 77 -21.37 -14.36 -5.72
C PRO A 77 -21.87 -13.60 -6.94
N LEU A 78 -21.24 -12.46 -7.22
CA LEU A 78 -21.42 -11.79 -8.49
C LEU A 78 -20.42 -12.40 -9.48
N GLN A 79 -19.19 -12.71 -9.07
CA GLN A 79 -18.12 -13.32 -9.86
C GLN A 79 -17.82 -14.75 -9.42
N ARG A 80 -17.35 -15.61 -10.34
CA ARG A 80 -16.72 -16.90 -9.97
C ARG A 80 -15.53 -16.70 -9.02
N ASP A 81 -14.77 -15.62 -9.22
CA ASP A 81 -13.63 -15.27 -8.38
C ASP A 81 -14.07 -14.83 -6.96
N ASP A 82 -15.30 -14.34 -6.78
CA ASP A 82 -15.85 -13.99 -5.47
C ASP A 82 -16.03 -15.23 -4.60
N VAL A 83 -16.36 -16.39 -5.18
CA VAL A 83 -16.48 -17.67 -4.46
C VAL A 83 -15.12 -18.06 -3.87
N ALA A 84 -14.04 -17.92 -4.65
CA ALA A 84 -12.70 -18.15 -4.13
C ALA A 84 -12.30 -17.04 -3.13
N GLY A 85 -12.65 -15.79 -3.39
CA GLY A 85 -12.43 -14.66 -2.46
C GLY A 85 -13.01 -14.93 -1.07
N HIS A 86 -14.30 -15.28 -1.05
CA HIS A 86 -15.12 -15.49 0.14
C HIS A 86 -14.75 -16.79 0.89
N TYR A 87 -14.57 -17.90 0.17
CA TYR A 87 -14.35 -19.22 0.79
C TYR A 87 -12.88 -19.68 0.87
N PHE A 88 -11.95 -19.05 0.15
CA PHE A 88 -10.56 -19.50 0.03
C PHE A 88 -9.52 -18.43 0.43
N TYR A 89 -9.72 -17.17 0.03
CA TYR A 89 -8.75 -16.09 0.23
C TYR A 89 -8.91 -15.33 1.55
N VAL A 90 -9.38 -15.97 2.61
CA VAL A 90 -9.31 -15.40 3.96
C VAL A 90 -7.82 -15.33 4.33
N PRO A 91 -7.20 -14.12 4.43
CA PRO A 91 -5.80 -14.04 4.82
C PRO A 91 -5.61 -14.71 6.17
N ILE A 92 -4.47 -15.34 6.42
CA ILE A 92 -4.12 -15.90 7.75
C ILE A 92 -4.36 -14.88 8.88
N GLY A 93 -4.17 -13.58 8.59
CA GLY A 93 -4.46 -12.49 9.52
C GLY A 93 -5.95 -12.26 9.87
N ARG A 94 -6.89 -12.75 9.05
CA ARG A 94 -8.33 -12.74 9.35
C ARG A 94 -8.77 -13.95 10.18
N LEU A 95 -8.04 -15.07 10.14
CA LEU A 95 -8.35 -16.23 11.00
C LEU A 95 -8.14 -15.88 12.49
N ASN A 96 -7.22 -14.94 12.77
CA ASN A 96 -6.93 -14.40 14.10
C ASN A 96 -6.82 -12.86 14.03
N PRO A 97 -7.97 -12.14 13.95
CA PRO A 97 -7.96 -10.69 13.83
C PRO A 97 -7.33 -10.04 15.06
N ARG A 98 -6.50 -9.03 14.81
CA ARG A 98 -5.79 -8.26 15.84
C ARG A 98 -6.26 -6.82 15.82
N ILE A 99 -6.75 -6.38 16.95
CA ILE A 99 -7.09 -4.97 17.17
C ILE A 99 -5.90 -4.33 17.88
N LEU A 100 -5.29 -3.36 17.23
CA LEU A 100 -4.15 -2.60 17.74
C LEU A 100 -4.67 -1.48 18.64
N LEU A 101 -4.16 -1.42 19.87
CA LEU A 101 -4.54 -0.43 20.87
C LEU A 101 -3.42 0.58 21.16
N SER A 102 -2.22 0.35 20.63
CA SER A 102 -1.07 1.24 20.78
C SER A 102 -0.31 1.43 19.46
N ALA A 103 0.57 2.42 19.45
CA ALA A 103 1.51 2.65 18.35
C ALA A 103 2.34 1.38 18.01
N PRO A 104 2.68 1.18 16.72
CA PRO A 104 3.42 0.02 16.24
C PRO A 104 4.93 0.15 16.51
N HIS A 105 5.30 0.20 17.79
CA HIS A 105 6.70 0.22 18.22
C HIS A 105 7.27 -1.22 18.23
N ASP A 106 8.35 -1.44 18.97
CA ASP A 106 8.94 -2.75 19.29
C ASP A 106 8.02 -3.66 20.11
N ARG A 107 7.16 -3.08 20.95
CA ARG A 107 6.08 -3.77 21.68
C ARG A 107 4.76 -3.08 21.42
N VAL A 108 3.71 -3.88 21.36
CA VAL A 108 2.40 -3.42 20.90
C VAL A 108 1.32 -4.04 21.77
N LEU A 109 0.45 -3.17 22.29
CA LEU A 109 -0.76 -3.58 22.96
C LEU A 109 -1.79 -3.98 21.92
N ILE A 110 -2.21 -5.24 21.99
CA ILE A 110 -3.23 -5.79 21.11
C ILE A 110 -4.37 -6.38 21.91
N ARG A 111 -5.49 -6.49 21.23
CA ARG A 111 -6.65 -7.25 21.66
C ARG A 111 -6.92 -8.35 20.65
N THR A 112 -7.11 -9.56 21.16
CA THR A 112 -7.36 -10.76 20.35
C THR A 112 -8.76 -11.27 20.56
N ILE A 113 -9.45 -11.60 19.47
CA ILE A 113 -10.77 -12.22 19.55
C ILE A 113 -10.60 -13.72 19.86
N PRO A 114 -11.11 -14.24 20.99
CA PRO A 114 -11.00 -15.65 21.36
C PRO A 114 -11.66 -16.58 20.34
N SER A 115 -11.18 -17.82 20.24
CA SER A 115 -11.84 -18.86 19.41
C SER A 115 -13.26 -19.22 19.87
N SER A 116 -13.60 -18.94 21.14
CA SER A 116 -14.91 -19.14 21.75
C SER A 116 -15.93 -18.05 21.42
N MET A 117 -15.48 -16.90 20.90
CA MET A 117 -16.35 -15.81 20.46
C MET A 117 -16.55 -15.91 18.94
N THR A 118 -17.65 -15.37 18.41
CA THR A 118 -17.84 -15.33 16.96
C THR A 118 -16.66 -14.54 16.37
N ARG A 119 -15.84 -15.21 15.55
CA ARG A 119 -14.69 -14.60 14.87
C ARG A 119 -15.09 -13.63 13.75
N ASP A 120 -16.39 -13.47 13.55
CA ASP A 120 -16.97 -12.28 12.95
C ASP A 120 -16.65 -11.08 13.85
N TYR A 121 -15.48 -10.48 13.61
CA TYR A 121 -15.07 -9.16 14.14
C TYR A 121 -16.15 -8.07 13.93
N GLU A 122 -17.13 -8.36 13.09
CA GLU A 122 -18.27 -7.55 12.73
C GLU A 122 -19.45 -7.69 13.70
N GLU A 123 -19.64 -8.82 14.37
CA GLU A 123 -20.79 -9.02 15.29
C GLU A 123 -20.52 -8.56 16.72
N LEU A 124 -19.24 -8.35 17.07
CA LEU A 124 -18.85 -7.81 18.37
C LEU A 124 -18.90 -6.29 18.34
N ASP A 125 -20.08 -5.73 18.63
CA ASP A 125 -20.23 -4.28 18.79
C ASP A 125 -19.31 -3.74 19.88
N ASP A 126 -19.03 -4.54 20.91
CA ASP A 126 -18.08 -4.23 21.98
C ASP A 126 -16.93 -5.25 22.04
N PHE A 127 -15.72 -4.74 21.93
CA PHE A 127 -14.49 -5.53 22.06
C PHE A 127 -13.94 -5.51 23.49
N SER A 128 -14.54 -4.78 24.43
CA SER A 128 -14.04 -4.61 25.81
C SER A 128 -13.81 -5.93 26.55
N ALA A 129 -14.62 -6.95 26.25
CA ALA A 129 -14.52 -8.29 26.84
C ALA A 129 -13.39 -9.15 26.26
N CYS A 130 -12.73 -8.74 25.17
CA CYS A 130 -11.64 -9.50 24.58
C CYS A 130 -10.33 -9.26 25.35
N PRO A 131 -9.50 -10.30 25.54
CA PRO A 131 -8.26 -10.18 26.30
C PRO A 131 -7.28 -9.22 25.62
N GLU A 132 -6.71 -8.35 26.44
CA GLU A 132 -5.60 -7.47 26.07
C GLU A 132 -4.28 -8.12 26.44
N ARG A 133 -3.28 -7.96 25.57
CA ARG A 133 -1.92 -8.42 25.82
C ARG A 133 -0.92 -7.55 25.07
N GLU A 134 0.21 -7.31 25.70
CA GLU A 134 1.36 -6.72 25.02
C GLU A 134 2.18 -7.84 24.37
N ILE A 135 2.58 -7.63 23.11
CA ILE A 135 3.39 -8.58 22.35
C ILE A 135 4.60 -7.89 21.72
N VAL A 136 5.67 -8.66 21.48
CA VAL A 136 6.82 -8.21 20.71
C VAL A 136 6.44 -8.11 19.24
N ASN A 137 6.71 -6.96 18.65
CA ASN A 137 6.43 -6.66 17.25
C ASN A 137 7.65 -6.98 16.38
N ALA A 138 7.52 -8.01 15.56
CA ALA A 138 8.47 -8.34 14.49
C ALA A 138 7.73 -8.51 13.14
N GLY A 139 6.51 -7.96 13.03
CA GLY A 139 5.63 -8.11 11.87
C GLY A 139 5.34 -6.79 11.13
N SER A 140 5.49 -5.64 11.81
CA SER A 140 5.45 -4.33 11.15
C SER A 140 6.76 -4.00 10.45
N ASN A 141 6.82 -2.90 9.69
CA ASN A 141 8.00 -2.53 8.90
C ASN A 141 8.68 -1.27 9.46
N ASN A 142 8.84 -1.20 10.77
CA ASN A 142 9.40 -0.04 11.46
C ASN A 142 10.93 0.11 11.21
N TYR A 143 11.65 -0.99 10.96
CA TYR A 143 13.10 -1.06 10.69
C TYR A 143 13.96 -0.08 11.49
N GLY A 144 14.29 1.11 10.95
CA GLY A 144 15.03 2.15 11.66
C GLY A 144 14.43 2.58 13.01
N GLY A 145 13.18 2.20 13.29
CA GLY A 145 12.56 2.42 14.60
C GLY A 145 11.95 3.81 14.75
N PHE A 146 11.88 4.58 13.66
CA PHE A 146 11.41 5.96 13.69
C PHE A 146 9.88 6.08 13.70
N SER A 147 9.11 5.03 13.98
CA SER A 147 7.72 5.22 14.42
C SER A 147 7.65 5.86 15.81
N ARG A 148 8.71 5.70 16.63
CA ARG A 148 8.84 6.37 17.92
C ARG A 148 9.11 7.87 17.75
N SER A 149 8.48 8.67 18.61
CA SER A 149 8.78 10.10 18.72
C SER A 149 9.82 10.30 19.82
N GLU A 150 11.07 10.57 19.42
CA GLU A 150 12.21 10.74 20.32
C GLU A 150 12.77 12.17 20.19
N HIS A 151 13.57 12.60 21.17
CA HIS A 151 14.28 13.90 21.11
C HIS A 151 13.35 15.11 20.93
N ASN A 152 12.20 15.12 21.63
CA ASN A 152 11.15 16.16 21.58
C ASN A 152 10.33 16.23 20.28
N SER A 153 10.46 15.25 19.38
CA SER A 153 9.63 15.20 18.17
C SER A 153 8.12 15.12 18.49
N ALA A 154 7.73 14.52 19.62
CA ALA A 154 6.32 14.45 19.99
C ALA A 154 5.70 15.83 20.23
N SER A 155 6.42 16.70 20.95
CA SER A 155 5.98 18.07 21.21
C SER A 155 5.91 18.89 19.92
N LEU A 156 6.90 18.75 19.03
CA LEU A 156 6.88 19.39 17.71
C LEU A 156 5.63 19.01 16.90
N ILE A 157 5.28 17.71 16.89
CA ILE A 157 4.10 17.20 16.17
C ILE A 157 2.80 17.71 16.81
N GLU A 158 2.69 17.72 18.13
CA GLU A 158 1.53 18.28 18.82
C GLU A 158 1.37 19.78 18.54
N THR A 159 2.45 20.56 18.64
CA THR A 159 2.47 21.98 18.28
C THR A 159 2.02 22.19 16.83
N THR A 160 2.49 21.35 15.91
CA THR A 160 2.09 21.41 14.50
C THR A 160 0.58 21.17 14.33
N LEU A 161 0.02 20.15 14.99
CA LEU A 161 -1.41 19.85 14.93
C LEU A 161 -2.28 20.99 15.47
N ARG A 162 -1.77 21.76 16.43
CA ARG A 162 -2.48 22.86 17.08
C ARG A 162 -2.34 24.20 16.35
N LEU A 163 -1.18 24.47 15.75
CA LEU A 163 -0.84 25.80 15.21
C LEU A 163 -0.99 25.94 13.69
N LEU A 164 -0.95 24.84 12.94
CA LEU A 164 -1.03 24.87 11.48
C LEU A 164 -2.25 24.12 10.96
N PRO A 165 -2.76 24.47 9.76
CA PRO A 165 -3.80 23.69 9.11
C PRO A 165 -3.31 22.26 8.87
N PHE A 166 -4.18 21.28 9.08
CA PHE A 166 -3.91 19.86 8.83
C PHE A 166 -3.73 19.62 7.32
N ASN A 167 -4.57 20.28 6.53
CA ASN A 167 -4.52 20.38 5.07
C ASN A 167 -5.34 21.60 4.59
N PRO A 168 -5.07 22.14 3.39
CA PRO A 168 -3.84 21.88 2.63
C PRO A 168 -2.61 22.39 3.41
N PRO A 169 -1.42 21.79 3.21
CA PRO A 169 -0.23 22.24 3.90
C PRO A 169 0.23 23.62 3.39
N PRO A 170 0.92 24.42 4.23
CA PRO A 170 1.61 25.61 3.76
C PRO A 170 2.50 25.31 2.55
N THR A 171 2.46 26.17 1.54
CA THR A 171 3.17 25.95 0.28
C THR A 171 4.68 25.98 0.47
N GLU A 172 5.18 26.85 1.35
CA GLU A 172 6.59 26.97 1.72
C GLU A 172 7.09 25.72 2.45
N LEU A 173 6.26 25.13 3.33
CA LEU A 173 6.59 23.85 3.97
C LEU A 173 6.70 22.73 2.93
N SER A 174 5.77 22.68 1.98
CA SER A 174 5.76 21.68 0.91
C SER A 174 6.98 21.81 -0.01
N SER A 175 7.35 23.03 -0.39
CA SER A 175 8.56 23.30 -1.20
C SER A 175 9.82 22.88 -0.46
N ARG A 176 9.95 23.30 0.81
CA ARG A 176 11.09 22.97 1.67
C ARG A 176 11.28 21.46 1.82
N VAL A 177 10.20 20.70 2.04
CA VAL A 177 10.27 19.23 2.12
C VAL A 177 10.78 18.62 0.83
N ASN A 178 10.24 19.06 -0.32
CA ASN A 178 10.68 18.54 -1.62
C ASN A 178 12.17 18.85 -1.87
N GLU A 179 12.63 20.06 -1.54
CA GLU A 179 14.04 20.47 -1.68
C GLU A 179 14.98 19.69 -0.75
N GLU A 180 14.66 19.61 0.54
CA GLU A 180 15.49 18.89 1.52
C GLU A 180 15.49 17.37 1.27
N LEU A 181 14.37 16.78 0.85
CA LEU A 181 14.35 15.37 0.42
C LEU A 181 15.18 15.15 -0.84
N ALA A 182 15.10 16.06 -1.83
CA ALA A 182 15.90 15.94 -3.05
C ALA A 182 17.39 15.94 -2.72
N ALA A 183 17.83 16.86 -1.85
CA ALA A 183 19.20 16.95 -1.36
C ALA A 183 19.61 15.71 -0.56
N TYR A 184 18.75 15.24 0.35
CA TYR A 184 19.01 14.05 1.17
C TYR A 184 19.19 12.79 0.30
N MET A 185 18.37 12.62 -0.74
CA MET A 185 18.46 11.49 -1.68
C MET A 185 19.52 11.68 -2.76
N GLY A 186 20.27 12.79 -2.76
CA GLY A 186 21.31 13.06 -3.76
C GLY A 186 20.77 13.24 -5.18
N SER A 187 19.58 13.82 -5.29
CA SER A 187 18.82 13.98 -6.54
C SER A 187 18.55 15.45 -6.87
N LYS A 188 18.20 15.74 -8.13
CA LYS A 188 17.92 17.11 -8.58
C LYS A 188 16.55 17.63 -8.13
N THR A 189 15.54 16.76 -8.10
CA THR A 189 14.16 17.14 -7.75
C THR A 189 13.48 15.99 -7.03
N CYS A 190 12.56 16.31 -6.12
CA CYS A 190 11.71 15.36 -5.42
C CYS A 190 10.27 15.86 -5.39
N ALA A 191 9.32 14.95 -5.48
CA ALA A 191 7.90 15.20 -5.33
C ALA A 191 7.30 14.22 -4.33
N THR A 192 6.59 14.73 -3.33
CA THR A 192 5.83 13.92 -2.38
C THR A 192 4.51 13.44 -2.98
N THR A 193 4.06 12.26 -2.56
CA THR A 193 2.81 11.62 -2.98
C THR A 193 2.05 11.09 -1.77
N THR A 194 0.75 10.89 -1.93
CA THR A 194 -0.18 10.41 -0.90
C THR A 194 0.13 9.01 -0.39
N SER A 195 0.78 8.19 -1.21
CA SER A 195 1.23 6.86 -0.82
C SER A 195 2.45 6.42 -1.62
N GLY A 196 3.16 5.40 -1.11
CA GLY A 196 4.17 4.70 -1.91
C GLY A 196 3.59 4.02 -3.16
N PHE A 197 2.29 3.69 -3.17
CA PHE A 197 1.61 3.19 -4.37
C PHE A 197 1.55 4.29 -5.44
N SER A 198 1.07 5.48 -5.05
CA SER A 198 1.01 6.68 -5.90
C SER A 198 2.40 7.14 -6.35
N ALA A 199 3.44 6.95 -5.53
CA ALA A 199 4.83 7.22 -5.92
C ALA A 199 5.23 6.37 -7.13
N ASN A 200 4.93 5.07 -7.10
CA ASN A 200 5.19 4.18 -8.24
C ASN A 200 4.34 4.56 -9.47
N LEU A 201 3.06 4.94 -9.31
CA LEU A 201 2.27 5.43 -10.45
C LEU A 201 2.92 6.64 -11.12
N LEU A 202 3.32 7.64 -10.32
CA LEU A 202 3.98 8.86 -10.79
C LEU A 202 5.36 8.57 -11.41
N ALA A 203 6.15 7.66 -10.83
CA ALA A 203 7.48 7.31 -11.34
C ALA A 203 7.42 6.64 -12.73
N PHE A 204 6.54 5.66 -12.91
CA PHE A 204 6.35 5.01 -14.21
C PHE A 204 5.74 5.97 -15.24
N GLN A 205 4.80 6.83 -14.82
CA GLN A 205 4.27 7.90 -15.68
C GLN A 205 5.38 8.88 -16.11
N THR A 206 6.27 9.27 -15.20
CA THR A 206 7.42 10.15 -15.50
C THR A 206 8.34 9.53 -16.54
N ALA A 207 8.68 8.25 -16.41
CA ALA A 207 9.49 7.52 -17.39
C ALA A 207 8.79 7.41 -18.76
N ALA A 208 7.50 7.07 -18.79
CA ALA A 208 6.72 6.96 -20.03
C ALA A 208 6.58 8.30 -20.76
N GLN A 209 6.24 9.36 -20.03
CA GLN A 209 6.07 10.70 -20.59
C GLN A 209 7.40 11.30 -21.08
N THR A 210 8.48 10.96 -20.39
CA THR A 210 9.84 11.26 -20.85
C THR A 210 10.13 10.60 -22.19
N ALA A 211 9.87 9.29 -22.32
CA ALA A 211 10.06 8.57 -23.58
C ALA A 211 9.22 9.18 -24.72
N GLU A 212 7.96 9.52 -24.44
CA GLU A 212 7.05 10.17 -25.39
C GLU A 212 7.60 11.53 -25.87
N LYS A 213 8.11 12.37 -24.96
CA LYS A 213 8.75 13.64 -25.31
C LYS A 213 9.99 13.47 -26.18
N LEU A 214 10.71 12.36 -26.02
CA LEU A 214 11.86 12.01 -26.85
C LEU A 214 11.43 11.37 -28.20
N GLY A 215 10.14 11.20 -28.45
CA GLY A 215 9.63 10.51 -29.65
C GLY A 215 9.96 9.02 -29.68
N ARG A 216 10.19 8.40 -28.51
CA ARG A 216 10.65 7.01 -28.38
C ARG A 216 9.57 6.11 -27.80
N HIS A 217 9.49 4.88 -28.30
CA HIS A 217 8.68 3.84 -27.68
C HIS A 217 9.24 3.48 -26.29
N CYS A 218 8.40 3.51 -25.26
CA CYS A 218 8.81 3.18 -23.89
C CYS A 218 8.72 1.67 -23.65
N ILE A 219 9.78 1.08 -23.09
CA ILE A 219 9.80 -0.32 -22.70
C ILE A 219 10.17 -0.42 -21.22
N PHE A 220 9.25 -0.93 -20.40
CA PHE A 220 9.53 -1.27 -19.02
C PHE A 220 10.05 -2.70 -18.92
N LEU A 221 11.19 -2.88 -18.26
CA LEU A 221 11.78 -4.17 -17.97
C LEU A 221 11.89 -4.33 -16.44
N LEU A 222 10.91 -5.01 -15.84
CA LEU A 222 10.77 -5.12 -14.38
C LEU A 222 11.33 -6.44 -13.85
N ASP A 223 11.85 -6.43 -12.65
CA ASP A 223 12.14 -7.66 -11.91
C ASP A 223 10.82 -8.45 -11.66
N ALA A 224 10.87 -9.78 -11.76
CA ALA A 224 9.70 -10.63 -11.61
C ALA A 224 9.06 -10.61 -10.21
N GLU A 225 9.81 -10.27 -9.16
CA GLU A 225 9.32 -10.18 -7.78
C GLU A 225 9.10 -8.74 -7.30
N SER A 226 9.12 -7.75 -8.19
CA SER A 226 8.77 -6.36 -7.87
C SER A 226 7.37 -6.23 -7.23
N HIS A 227 7.16 -5.19 -6.42
CA HIS A 227 5.87 -4.94 -5.78
C HIS A 227 4.74 -4.76 -6.78
N ALA A 228 3.54 -5.16 -6.37
CA ALA A 228 2.33 -5.01 -7.18
C ALA A 228 2.07 -3.57 -7.66
N SER A 229 2.49 -2.56 -6.88
CA SER A 229 2.38 -1.15 -7.25
C SER A 229 3.25 -0.78 -8.44
N MET A 230 4.46 -1.34 -8.57
CA MET A 230 5.33 -1.13 -9.73
C MET A 230 4.73 -1.73 -11.00
N PHE A 231 4.21 -2.97 -10.91
CA PHE A 231 3.50 -3.58 -12.02
C PHE A 231 2.25 -2.79 -12.44
N THR A 232 1.53 -2.24 -11.46
CA THR A 232 0.38 -1.36 -11.73
C THR A 232 0.83 -0.09 -12.45
N GLY A 233 1.86 0.59 -11.96
CA GLY A 233 2.45 1.77 -12.58
C GLY A 233 2.89 1.53 -14.03
N ALA A 234 3.55 0.39 -14.31
CA ALA A 234 3.90 0.01 -15.66
C ALA A 234 2.65 -0.23 -16.55
N PHE A 235 1.64 -0.92 -16.03
CA PHE A 235 0.48 -1.38 -16.82
C PHE A 235 -0.54 -0.28 -17.16
N ILE A 236 -0.64 0.77 -16.35
CA ILE A 236 -1.52 1.92 -16.66
C ILE A 236 -1.02 2.70 -17.88
N ASN A 237 0.29 2.65 -18.16
CA ASN A 237 0.91 3.32 -19.30
C ASN A 237 0.74 2.51 -20.60
N LYS A 238 -0.44 2.61 -21.24
CA LYS A 238 -0.83 1.77 -22.41
C LYS A 238 0.05 1.87 -23.65
N ARG A 239 0.79 2.97 -23.81
CA ARG A 239 1.72 3.17 -24.93
C ARG A 239 3.10 2.53 -24.67
N ALA A 240 3.34 2.03 -23.47
CA ALA A 240 4.58 1.34 -23.12
C ALA A 240 4.42 -0.17 -23.22
N THR A 241 5.47 -0.84 -23.65
CA THR A 241 5.55 -2.31 -23.59
C THR A 241 6.17 -2.74 -22.27
N THR A 242 5.60 -3.74 -21.61
CA THR A 242 6.09 -4.23 -20.32
C THR A 242 6.61 -5.67 -20.44
N HIS A 243 7.86 -5.87 -20.04
CA HIS A 243 8.51 -7.16 -19.91
C HIS A 243 8.98 -7.40 -18.47
N ARG A 244 9.15 -8.67 -18.12
CA ARG A 244 9.73 -9.09 -16.85
C ARG A 244 11.04 -9.80 -17.08
N PHE A 245 12.03 -9.59 -16.24
CA PHE A 245 13.21 -10.46 -16.12
C PHE A 245 13.16 -11.28 -14.83
N LYS A 246 13.84 -12.43 -14.82
CA LYS A 246 13.87 -13.33 -13.67
C LYS A 246 14.45 -12.61 -12.46
N HIS A 247 13.88 -12.91 -11.29
CA HIS A 247 14.22 -12.23 -10.05
C HIS A 247 15.73 -12.24 -9.77
N ASN A 248 16.32 -11.05 -9.64
CA ASN A 248 17.75 -10.81 -9.38
C ASN A 248 18.71 -11.51 -10.38
N ASP A 249 18.24 -11.90 -11.56
CA ASP A 249 19.03 -12.61 -12.57
C ASP A 249 19.62 -11.62 -13.58
N ILE A 250 20.88 -11.24 -13.34
CA ILE A 250 21.64 -10.34 -14.22
C ILE A 250 21.83 -10.92 -15.63
N THR A 251 21.88 -12.24 -15.78
CA THR A 251 22.07 -12.88 -17.09
C THR A 251 20.80 -12.77 -17.94
N ASP A 252 19.64 -13.01 -17.34
CA ASP A 252 18.35 -12.82 -18.02
C ASP A 252 18.07 -11.35 -18.33
N LEU A 253 18.49 -10.43 -17.44
CA LEU A 253 18.44 -8.98 -17.68
C LEU A 253 19.30 -8.59 -18.88
N GLU A 254 20.58 -8.98 -18.90
CA GLU A 254 21.49 -8.71 -20.02
C GLU A 254 20.95 -9.26 -21.33
N TYR A 255 20.47 -10.51 -21.32
CA TYR A 255 19.91 -11.16 -22.51
C TYR A 255 18.75 -10.34 -23.08
N LYS A 256 17.84 -9.86 -22.22
CA LYS A 256 16.69 -9.05 -22.64
C LYS A 256 17.12 -7.69 -23.17
N LEU A 257 18.08 -7.03 -22.50
CA LEU A 257 18.64 -5.76 -22.98
C LEU A 257 19.28 -5.92 -24.36
N ARG A 258 20.05 -6.99 -24.57
CA ARG A 258 20.67 -7.30 -25.88
C ARG A 258 19.64 -7.55 -26.97
N VAL A 259 18.59 -8.33 -26.67
CA VAL A 259 17.49 -8.58 -27.62
C VAL A 259 16.75 -7.30 -27.96
N LEU A 260 16.43 -6.46 -26.96
CA LEU A 260 15.78 -5.18 -27.17
C LEU A 260 16.64 -4.24 -28.00
N LYS A 261 17.95 -4.16 -27.71
CA LYS A 261 18.88 -3.32 -28.48
C LYS A 261 18.96 -3.74 -29.95
N ALA A 262 18.86 -5.04 -30.23
CA ALA A 262 18.86 -5.56 -31.60
C ALA A 262 17.53 -5.34 -32.34
N LYS A 263 16.39 -5.43 -31.65
CA LYS A 263 15.05 -5.32 -32.26
C LYS A 263 14.51 -3.91 -32.34
N GLU A 264 14.74 -3.11 -31.30
CA GLU A 264 14.22 -1.75 -31.13
C GLU A 264 15.34 -0.84 -30.62
N PRO A 265 16.37 -0.54 -31.44
CA PRO A 265 17.57 0.18 -31.02
C PRO A 265 17.32 1.59 -30.49
N ASP A 266 16.18 2.19 -30.89
CA ASP A 266 15.71 3.52 -30.50
C ASP A 266 14.70 3.52 -29.35
N ALA A 267 14.33 2.35 -28.81
CA ALA A 267 13.43 2.29 -27.67
C ALA A 267 14.04 2.95 -26.43
N HIS A 268 13.19 3.61 -25.65
CA HIS A 268 13.53 4.10 -24.33
C HIS A 268 13.28 2.98 -23.31
N VAL A 269 14.33 2.23 -23.01
CA VAL A 269 14.25 1.12 -22.04
C VAL A 269 14.39 1.67 -20.62
N CYS A 270 13.45 1.30 -19.76
CA CYS A 270 13.46 1.57 -18.33
C CYS A 270 13.52 0.26 -17.55
N VAL A 271 14.66 0.00 -16.91
CA VAL A 271 14.87 -1.14 -16.01
C VAL A 271 14.42 -0.73 -14.63
N ALA A 272 13.44 -1.46 -14.08
CA ALA A 272 12.85 -1.15 -12.78
C ALA A 272 13.06 -2.30 -11.78
N ILE A 273 13.58 -1.95 -10.61
CA ILE A 273 13.97 -2.88 -9.55
C ILE A 273 13.53 -2.38 -8.17
N GLU A 274 13.47 -3.27 -7.18
CA GLU A 274 13.45 -2.86 -5.77
C GLU A 274 14.86 -2.76 -5.21
N GLY A 275 15.07 -1.84 -4.26
CA GLY A 275 16.29 -1.82 -3.46
C GLY A 275 16.39 -3.05 -2.55
N ILE A 276 15.31 -3.33 -1.81
CA ILE A 276 15.11 -4.57 -1.05
C ILE A 276 13.78 -5.18 -1.41
N TYR A 277 13.79 -6.44 -1.82
CA TYR A 277 12.57 -7.18 -2.12
C TYR A 277 11.89 -7.63 -0.83
N SER A 278 10.69 -7.11 -0.58
CA SER A 278 10.00 -7.25 0.71
C SER A 278 9.69 -8.68 1.16
N LEU A 279 9.61 -9.63 0.23
CA LEU A 279 9.23 -11.01 0.53
C LEU A 279 10.40 -11.84 1.02
N ALA A 280 11.57 -11.70 0.39
CA ALA A 280 12.75 -12.47 0.73
C ALA A 280 13.78 -11.67 1.53
N GLY A 281 13.71 -10.34 1.52
CA GLY A 281 14.76 -9.49 2.06
C GLY A 281 16.05 -9.50 1.23
N HIS A 282 15.98 -9.88 -0.05
CA HIS A 282 17.12 -9.80 -0.97
C HIS A 282 17.40 -8.36 -1.35
N MET A 283 18.68 -8.00 -1.46
CA MET A 283 19.09 -6.75 -2.10
C MET A 283 19.20 -6.96 -3.61
N SER A 284 18.87 -5.94 -4.40
CA SER A 284 19.16 -5.97 -5.83
C SER A 284 20.68 -5.89 -6.08
N PRO A 285 21.20 -6.54 -7.13
CA PRO A 285 22.62 -6.53 -7.48
C PRO A 285 23.04 -5.21 -8.17
N ALA A 286 22.90 -4.09 -7.46
CA ALA A 286 23.12 -2.73 -7.97
C ALA A 286 24.47 -2.55 -8.72
N PRO A 287 25.62 -3.06 -8.24
CA PRO A 287 26.88 -2.92 -8.98
C PRO A 287 26.84 -3.50 -10.40
N ALA A 288 26.22 -4.67 -10.56
CA ALA A 288 26.10 -5.32 -11.87
C ALA A 288 25.07 -4.61 -12.77
N ILE A 289 23.99 -4.09 -12.19
CA ILE A 289 22.99 -3.31 -12.92
C ILE A 289 23.60 -2.00 -13.45
N LEU A 290 24.40 -1.31 -12.64
CA LEU A 290 25.13 -0.11 -13.10
C LEU A 290 26.16 -0.44 -14.20
N ALA A 291 26.83 -1.59 -14.11
CA ALA A 291 27.72 -2.04 -15.19
C ALA A 291 26.94 -2.26 -16.51
N LEU A 292 25.77 -2.91 -16.46
CA LEU A 292 24.91 -3.06 -17.64
C LEU A 292 24.37 -1.71 -18.13
N ARG A 293 24.04 -0.79 -17.23
CA ARG A 293 23.59 0.56 -17.56
C ARG A 293 24.62 1.29 -18.42
N ARG A 294 25.90 1.19 -18.09
CA ARG A 294 27.01 1.81 -18.86
C ARG A 294 27.12 1.26 -20.29
N ILE A 295 26.70 0.03 -20.53
CA ILE A 295 26.74 -0.64 -21.84
C ILE A 295 25.48 -0.32 -22.66
N TYR A 296 24.31 -0.44 -22.03
CA TYR A 296 23.00 -0.41 -22.71
C TYR A 296 22.28 0.95 -22.61
N ASN A 297 22.76 1.87 -21.77
CA ASN A 297 22.24 3.23 -21.58
C ASN A 297 20.72 3.29 -21.34
N PHE A 298 20.23 2.48 -20.40
CA PHE A 298 18.81 2.46 -20.01
C PHE A 298 18.49 3.43 -18.86
N CYS A 299 17.22 3.80 -18.72
CA CYS A 299 16.67 4.45 -17.54
C CYS A 299 16.65 3.46 -16.37
N LEU A 300 17.17 3.84 -15.20
CA LEU A 300 17.12 3.04 -13.98
C LEU A 300 16.11 3.62 -13.00
N LEU A 301 15.05 2.84 -12.74
CA LEU A 301 14.03 3.13 -11.72
C LEU A 301 14.23 2.21 -10.52
N VAL A 302 14.43 2.77 -9.32
CA VAL A 302 14.66 2.00 -8.09
C VAL A 302 13.57 2.31 -7.07
N ASP A 303 12.86 1.28 -6.59
CA ASP A 303 11.92 1.41 -5.47
C ASP A 303 12.60 1.10 -4.13
N GLU A 304 12.81 2.15 -3.33
CA GLU A 304 13.39 2.11 -1.99
C GLU A 304 12.32 2.05 -0.89
N ALA A 305 11.11 1.54 -1.20
CA ALA A 305 10.03 1.40 -0.22
C ALA A 305 10.42 0.64 1.06
N HIS A 306 11.37 -0.29 0.99
CA HIS A 306 11.90 -1.03 2.14
C HIS A 306 13.32 -0.61 2.54
N GLY A 307 13.98 0.25 1.78
CA GLY A 307 15.35 0.72 2.03
C GLY A 307 15.45 2.12 2.61
N PHE A 308 14.49 3.01 2.34
CA PHE A 308 14.47 4.36 2.88
C PHE A 308 14.35 4.35 4.41
N LEU A 309 15.30 4.98 5.10
CA LEU A 309 15.51 4.95 6.55
C LEU A 309 15.60 3.52 7.13
N ALA A 310 16.11 2.58 6.35
CA ALA A 310 16.29 1.18 6.75
C ALA A 310 17.62 0.56 6.26
N LEU A 311 18.22 1.10 5.20
CA LEU A 311 19.50 0.66 4.65
C LEU A 311 20.45 1.82 4.34
N GLY A 312 21.73 1.48 4.31
CA GLY A 312 22.81 2.43 4.04
C GLY A 312 23.20 3.19 5.30
N LYS A 313 24.43 3.71 5.33
CA LYS A 313 24.97 4.41 6.49
C LYS A 313 24.13 5.62 6.90
N GLY A 314 23.58 6.33 5.92
CA GLY A 314 22.74 7.51 6.10
C GLY A 314 21.25 7.22 5.97
N GLY A 315 20.81 5.97 5.78
CA GLY A 315 19.40 5.62 5.61
C GLY A 315 18.86 5.89 4.20
N ARG A 316 19.71 5.98 3.17
CA ARG A 316 19.31 6.40 1.81
C ARG A 316 19.01 5.24 0.86
N GLY A 317 19.07 4.00 1.36
CA GLY A 317 18.63 2.83 0.61
C GLY A 317 19.74 1.88 0.15
N SER A 318 19.39 1.00 -0.78
CA SER A 318 20.20 -0.15 -1.20
C SER A 318 21.52 0.24 -1.88
N PHE A 319 21.55 1.34 -2.64
CA PHE A 319 22.76 1.80 -3.31
C PHE A 319 23.81 2.29 -2.31
N GLU A 320 23.40 3.07 -1.30
CA GLU A 320 24.28 3.46 -0.19
C GLU A 320 24.76 2.24 0.62
N TRP A 321 23.92 1.21 0.76
CA TRP A 321 24.30 -0.04 1.42
C TRP A 321 25.43 -0.79 0.67
N TRP A 322 25.39 -0.80 -0.67
CA TRP A 322 26.48 -1.32 -1.50
C TRP A 322 27.74 -0.44 -1.43
N GLN A 323 27.59 0.89 -1.39
CA GLN A 323 28.72 1.81 -1.21
C GLN A 323 29.44 1.58 0.12
N ALA A 324 28.70 1.37 1.21
CA ALA A 324 29.26 1.03 2.51
C ALA A 324 30.08 -0.28 2.50
N ARG A 325 29.88 -1.12 1.48
CA ARG A 325 30.60 -2.39 1.24
C ARG A 325 31.72 -2.27 0.21
N GLY A 326 32.03 -1.05 -0.24
CA GLY A 326 33.17 -0.77 -1.12
C GLY A 326 32.85 -0.80 -2.63
N TYR A 327 31.57 -0.83 -3.02
CA TYR A 327 31.18 -0.76 -4.43
C TYR A 327 30.90 0.68 -4.87
N ASP A 328 31.21 1.00 -6.13
CA ASP A 328 30.91 2.29 -6.75
C ASP A 328 29.44 2.33 -7.21
N CYS A 329 28.53 2.62 -6.26
CA CYS A 329 27.08 2.72 -6.49
C CYS A 329 26.51 4.10 -6.08
N PRO A 330 26.91 5.20 -6.73
CA PRO A 330 26.41 6.54 -6.40
C PRO A 330 24.90 6.66 -6.62
N LEU A 331 24.22 7.34 -5.69
CA LEU A 331 22.78 7.61 -5.78
C LEU A 331 22.42 8.44 -7.02
N GLN A 332 23.35 9.26 -7.50
CA GLN A 332 23.18 10.09 -8.70
C GLN A 332 23.04 9.28 -9.99
N GLU A 333 23.49 8.03 -9.99
CA GLU A 333 23.31 7.08 -11.10
C GLU A 333 21.96 6.36 -11.06
N ILE A 334 21.01 6.84 -10.26
CA ILE A 334 19.61 6.44 -10.31
C ILE A 334 18.83 7.56 -10.99
N ASP A 335 18.06 7.23 -12.03
CA ASP A 335 17.31 8.24 -12.79
C ASP A 335 16.03 8.65 -12.08
N ILE A 336 15.32 7.65 -11.56
CA ILE A 336 14.07 7.80 -10.84
C ILE A 336 14.13 6.88 -9.63
N MET A 337 13.86 7.43 -8.46
CA MET A 337 13.77 6.66 -7.23
C MET A 337 12.42 6.90 -6.58
N THR A 338 11.80 5.85 -6.09
CA THR A 338 10.60 5.94 -5.26
C THR A 338 10.89 5.54 -3.83
N GLY A 339 10.16 6.12 -2.89
CA GLY A 339 10.19 5.72 -1.50
C GLY A 339 8.81 5.81 -0.86
N THR A 340 8.64 5.15 0.27
CA THR A 340 7.41 5.23 1.07
C THR A 340 7.70 5.79 2.46
N LEU A 341 6.75 6.54 2.99
CA LEU A 341 6.77 7.06 4.36
C LEU A 341 6.01 6.12 5.32
N SER A 342 5.41 5.04 4.81
CA SER A 342 4.57 4.13 5.60
C SER A 342 5.29 3.00 6.32
N LYS A 343 6.62 3.01 6.28
CA LYS A 343 7.49 1.98 6.88
C LYS A 343 8.28 2.62 8.02
N SER A 344 9.59 2.83 7.84
CA SER A 344 10.45 3.34 8.91
C SER A 344 10.10 4.73 9.41
N VAL A 345 9.58 5.62 8.56
CA VAL A 345 9.11 6.96 8.97
C VAL A 345 7.88 6.90 9.89
N GLY A 346 7.11 5.82 9.83
CA GLY A 346 5.93 5.61 10.68
C GLY A 346 4.74 6.51 10.34
N CYS A 347 4.55 6.88 9.06
CA CYS A 347 3.48 7.78 8.61
C CYS A 347 2.62 7.16 7.47
N ILE A 348 1.96 8.00 6.68
CA ILE A 348 1.42 7.71 5.36
C ILE A 348 2.20 8.54 4.33
N GLY A 349 2.19 8.15 3.06
CA GLY A 349 2.84 8.90 1.99
C GLY A 349 3.91 8.15 1.23
N GLY A 350 4.40 8.79 0.19
CA GLY A 350 5.57 8.39 -0.59
C GLY A 350 6.26 9.60 -1.17
N PHE A 351 7.35 9.34 -1.89
CA PHE A 351 8.03 10.36 -2.68
C PHE A 351 8.63 9.74 -3.93
N VAL A 352 8.81 10.57 -4.94
CA VAL A 352 9.57 10.26 -6.15
C VAL A 352 10.68 11.28 -6.25
N SER A 353 11.93 10.84 -6.38
CA SER A 353 13.05 11.71 -6.72
C SER A 353 13.59 11.36 -8.09
N ALA A 354 14.13 12.35 -8.78
CA ALA A 354 14.59 12.16 -10.15
C ALA A 354 15.82 13.02 -10.49
N ASN A 355 16.58 12.53 -11.47
CA ASN A 355 17.79 13.13 -11.99
C ASN A 355 17.69 13.41 -13.50
N GLY A 356 18.66 14.18 -14.02
CA GLY A 356 18.78 14.46 -15.45
C GLY A 356 17.50 15.01 -16.08
N LEU A 357 17.10 14.43 -17.20
CA LEU A 357 15.91 14.81 -17.96
C LEU A 357 14.60 14.38 -17.29
N TYR A 358 14.61 13.35 -16.43
CA TYR A 358 13.44 12.90 -15.67
C TYR A 358 13.06 13.89 -14.56
N ALA A 359 14.02 14.64 -14.01
CA ALA A 359 13.74 15.67 -13.00
C ALA A 359 12.80 16.77 -13.52
N ALA A 360 13.03 17.24 -14.74
CA ALA A 360 12.16 18.24 -15.38
C ALA A 360 10.77 17.67 -15.69
N GLU A 361 10.70 16.38 -16.05
CA GLU A 361 9.43 15.73 -16.31
C GLU A 361 8.63 15.45 -15.03
N LEU A 362 9.30 15.03 -13.95
CA LEU A 362 8.69 14.83 -12.64
C LEU A 362 8.04 16.12 -12.13
N GLU A 363 8.73 17.25 -12.25
CA GLU A 363 8.20 18.55 -11.84
C GLU A 363 6.95 18.93 -12.63
N ARG A 364 6.96 18.70 -13.95
CA ARG A 364 5.78 18.90 -14.79
C ARG A 364 4.61 18.02 -14.37
N GLN A 365 4.87 16.72 -14.14
CA GLN A 365 3.82 15.78 -13.71
C GLN A 365 3.25 16.17 -12.35
N ARG A 366 4.11 16.59 -11.42
CA ARG A 366 3.71 17.10 -10.10
C ARG A 366 2.76 18.29 -10.24
N THR A 367 3.11 19.28 -11.07
CA THR A 367 2.24 20.43 -11.33
C THR A 367 0.90 20.01 -11.93
N LEU A 368 0.90 19.10 -12.91
CA LEU A 368 -0.34 18.61 -13.53
C LEU A 368 -1.22 17.83 -12.54
N GLN A 369 -0.64 16.98 -11.70
CA GLN A 369 -1.40 16.27 -10.67
C GLN A 369 -2.06 17.26 -9.70
N HIS A 370 -1.34 18.31 -9.28
CA HIS A 370 -1.90 19.34 -8.42
C HIS A 370 -3.04 20.11 -9.10
N GLN A 371 -2.88 20.49 -10.38
CA GLN A 371 -3.92 21.16 -11.17
C GLN A 371 -5.18 20.29 -11.35
N ASN A 372 -5.00 18.96 -11.41
CA ASN A 372 -6.08 18.00 -11.51
C ASN A 372 -6.72 17.64 -10.15
N GLY A 373 -6.35 18.35 -9.07
CA GLY A 373 -6.94 18.14 -7.73
C GLY A 373 -6.47 16.87 -7.03
N ALA A 374 -5.26 16.38 -7.33
CA ALA A 374 -4.69 15.25 -6.59
C ALA A 374 -4.53 15.59 -5.10
N GLU A 375 -4.81 14.61 -4.23
CA GLU A 375 -4.66 14.79 -2.79
C GLU A 375 -3.19 15.03 -2.41
N THR A 376 -2.96 15.76 -1.31
CA THR A 376 -1.62 16.09 -0.80
C THR A 376 -1.37 15.44 0.56
N LEU A 377 -0.09 15.33 0.94
CA LEU A 377 0.28 14.94 2.31
C LEU A 377 -0.16 16.01 3.31
N SER A 378 -0.49 15.56 4.53
CA SER A 378 -0.83 16.46 5.63
C SER A 378 0.40 17.19 6.18
N THR A 379 0.18 18.39 6.70
CA THR A 379 1.21 19.25 7.31
C THR A 379 2.05 18.51 8.34
N VAL A 380 1.41 17.70 9.18
CA VAL A 380 2.08 16.92 10.22
C VAL A 380 3.03 15.86 9.64
N VAL A 381 2.68 15.24 8.50
CA VAL A 381 3.58 14.29 7.83
C VAL A 381 4.77 15.02 7.22
N LEU A 382 4.55 16.20 6.62
CA LEU A 382 5.63 17.03 6.09
C LEU A 382 6.64 17.46 7.17
N VAL A 383 6.15 17.92 8.33
CA VAL A 383 7.00 18.24 9.49
C VAL A 383 7.74 16.99 9.99
N ARG A 384 7.08 15.82 9.99
CA ARG A 384 7.73 14.57 10.39
C ARG A 384 8.90 14.21 9.48
N ILE A 385 8.78 14.40 8.17
CA ILE A 385 9.86 14.17 7.22
C ILE A 385 11.07 15.03 7.60
N LEU A 386 10.87 16.35 7.75
CA LEU A 386 11.93 17.29 8.12
C LEU A 386 12.57 16.96 9.47
N SER A 387 11.76 16.59 10.47
CA SER A 387 12.24 16.22 11.80
C SER A 387 13.16 14.98 11.77
N LEU A 388 13.02 14.09 10.79
CA LEU A 388 13.90 12.92 10.64
C LEU A 388 15.14 13.24 9.80
N ILE A 389 14.98 13.75 8.59
CA ILE A 389 16.11 13.94 7.67
C ILE A 389 17.14 14.97 8.16
N ASN A 390 16.72 15.90 9.03
CA ASN A 390 17.61 16.87 9.67
C ASN A 390 18.41 16.31 10.86
N LYS A 391 18.33 14.99 11.14
CA LYS A 391 19.07 14.33 12.22
C LYS A 391 20.03 13.23 11.69
N PRO A 392 21.04 13.58 10.88
CA PRO A 392 21.88 12.59 10.19
C PRO A 392 22.65 11.66 11.14
N LYS A 393 23.15 12.17 12.28
CA LYS A 393 23.86 11.31 13.27
C LYS A 393 22.93 10.29 13.92
N PHE A 394 21.71 10.71 14.27
CA PHE A 394 20.71 9.82 14.83
C PHE A 394 20.30 8.73 13.83
N ILE A 395 20.12 9.10 12.56
CA ILE A 395 19.87 8.11 11.50
C ILE A 395 21.04 7.14 11.40
N GLN A 396 22.29 7.63 11.36
CA GLN A 396 23.47 6.79 11.24
C GLN A 396 23.61 5.78 12.39
N GLU A 397 23.34 6.21 13.62
CA GLU A 397 23.32 5.33 14.80
C GLU A 397 22.24 4.25 14.68
N ARG A 398 21.03 4.63 14.25
CA ARG A 398 19.92 3.69 14.01
C ARG A 398 20.25 2.68 12.93
N MET A 399 20.83 3.09 11.81
CA MET A 399 21.19 2.19 10.71
C MET A 399 22.28 1.21 11.13
N THR A 400 23.29 1.68 11.87
CA THR A 400 24.36 0.84 12.41
C THR A 400 23.79 -0.21 13.37
N THR A 401 22.88 0.20 14.26
CA THR A 401 22.24 -0.70 15.22
C THR A 401 21.34 -1.73 14.54
N LEU A 402 20.56 -1.29 13.55
CA LEU A 402 19.67 -2.13 12.75
C LEU A 402 20.45 -3.22 12.01
N GLU A 403 21.51 -2.84 11.28
CA GLU A 403 22.35 -3.80 10.53
C GLU A 403 23.00 -4.83 11.46
N ARG A 404 23.49 -4.40 12.63
CA ARG A 404 24.05 -5.30 13.65
C ARG A 404 23.02 -6.32 14.15
N LYS A 405 21.81 -5.86 14.49
CA LYS A 405 20.73 -6.74 14.98
C LYS A 405 20.26 -7.70 13.89
N ALA A 406 20.05 -7.20 12.67
CA ALA A 406 19.65 -8.01 11.53
C ALA A 406 20.66 -9.13 11.23
N SER A 407 21.95 -8.77 11.21
CA SER A 407 23.05 -9.70 11.01
C SER A 407 23.12 -10.77 12.12
N PHE A 408 23.03 -10.34 13.38
CA PHE A 408 23.01 -11.25 14.53
C PHE A 408 21.86 -12.26 14.48
N VAL A 409 20.64 -11.79 14.18
CA VAL A 409 19.46 -12.66 14.04
C VAL A 409 19.65 -13.66 12.91
N ALA A 410 20.13 -13.21 11.74
CA ALA A 410 20.40 -14.09 10.61
C ALA A 410 21.45 -15.16 10.96
N ASP A 411 22.54 -14.79 11.63
CA ASP A 411 23.60 -15.70 12.05
C ASP A 411 23.10 -16.75 13.04
N CYS A 412 22.34 -16.36 14.08
CA CYS A 412 21.79 -17.30 15.05
C CYS A 412 20.78 -18.27 14.43
N LEU A 413 19.89 -17.78 13.56
CA LEU A 413 18.92 -18.64 12.88
C LEU A 413 19.60 -19.59 11.89
N ALA A 414 20.62 -19.13 11.16
CA ALA A 414 21.44 -19.99 10.30
C ALA A 414 22.17 -21.09 11.10
N GLN A 415 22.73 -20.75 12.27
CA GLN A 415 23.36 -21.72 13.18
C GLN A 415 22.37 -22.78 13.69
N ALA A 416 21.10 -22.42 13.87
CA ALA A 416 20.04 -23.36 14.24
C ALA A 416 19.51 -24.19 13.06
N GLY A 417 20.06 -24.00 11.85
CA GLY A 417 19.70 -24.75 10.64
C GLY A 417 18.57 -24.14 9.80
N CYS A 418 18.14 -22.90 10.08
CA CYS A 418 17.21 -22.19 9.20
C CYS A 418 17.89 -21.81 7.88
N ASP A 419 17.21 -22.03 6.75
CA ASP A 419 17.66 -21.58 5.44
C ASP A 419 17.34 -20.09 5.25
N ILE A 420 18.33 -19.23 5.49
CA ILE A 420 18.17 -17.77 5.41
C ILE A 420 18.21 -17.33 3.95
N LEU A 421 17.07 -16.80 3.49
CA LEU A 421 16.91 -16.28 2.13
C LEU A 421 17.47 -14.85 2.02
N SER A 422 17.21 -14.02 3.02
CA SER A 422 17.56 -12.60 3.02
C SER A 422 19.05 -12.34 2.89
N SER A 423 19.42 -11.27 2.20
CA SER A 423 20.81 -10.83 2.13
C SER A 423 21.32 -10.40 3.51
N TYR A 424 22.60 -10.62 3.78
CA TYR A 424 23.21 -10.35 5.09
C TYR A 424 23.06 -8.87 5.51
N GLY A 425 22.57 -8.62 6.72
CA GLY A 425 22.29 -7.26 7.22
C GLY A 425 20.99 -6.65 6.70
N SER A 426 20.17 -7.39 5.95
CA SER A 426 18.82 -6.96 5.58
C SER A 426 17.92 -6.85 6.81
N PRO A 427 17.17 -5.75 6.99
CA PRO A 427 16.25 -5.60 8.13
C PRO A 427 15.02 -6.52 8.05
N VAL A 428 14.91 -7.27 6.95
CA VAL A 428 13.92 -8.29 6.71
C VAL A 428 14.63 -9.65 6.70
N VAL A 429 14.55 -10.39 7.81
CA VAL A 429 15.11 -11.75 7.90
C VAL A 429 14.02 -12.76 7.52
N CYS A 430 14.31 -13.63 6.56
CA CYS A 430 13.31 -14.52 5.99
C CYS A 430 13.82 -15.95 5.80
N PHE A 431 12.97 -16.93 6.08
CA PHE A 431 13.22 -18.35 5.86
C PHE A 431 11.95 -19.11 5.40
N PRO A 432 12.09 -20.16 4.58
CA PRO A 432 10.96 -20.91 4.05
C PRO A 432 10.32 -21.81 5.12
N VAL A 433 8.99 -21.94 5.06
CA VAL A 433 8.21 -22.84 5.95
C VAL A 433 7.37 -23.87 5.20
N GLY A 434 7.21 -23.71 3.88
CA GLY A 434 6.54 -24.68 3.01
C GLY A 434 5.11 -24.28 2.65
N THR A 435 4.12 -24.91 3.27
CA THR A 435 2.70 -24.71 2.90
C THR A 435 2.04 -23.53 3.61
N ILE A 436 0.91 -23.05 3.06
CA ILE A 436 0.05 -22.03 3.70
C ILE A 436 -0.36 -22.46 5.12
N GLN A 437 -0.71 -23.74 5.29
CA GLN A 437 -1.09 -24.29 6.58
C GLN A 437 0.05 -24.22 7.61
N GLN A 438 1.28 -24.53 7.19
CA GLN A 438 2.45 -24.41 8.07
C GLN A 438 2.71 -22.95 8.44
N ALA A 439 2.63 -22.02 7.48
CA ALA A 439 2.76 -20.59 7.75
C ALA A 439 1.68 -20.08 8.71
N SER A 440 0.43 -20.51 8.52
CA SER A 440 -0.70 -20.14 9.40
C SER A 440 -0.49 -20.63 10.82
N ARG A 441 -0.09 -21.89 11.00
CA ARG A 441 0.21 -22.46 12.32
C ARG A 441 1.41 -21.79 12.95
N PHE A 442 2.45 -21.47 12.17
CA PHE A 442 3.62 -20.75 12.69
C PHE A 442 3.21 -19.40 13.26
N HIS A 443 2.38 -18.66 12.52
CA HIS A 443 1.87 -17.37 12.96
C HIS A 443 1.03 -17.49 14.24
N GLU A 444 0.13 -18.47 14.33
CA GLU A 444 -0.68 -18.74 15.52
C GLU A 444 0.17 -19.06 16.75
N GLU A 445 1.14 -19.97 16.61
CA GLU A 445 2.05 -20.35 17.70
C GLU A 445 2.95 -19.20 18.16
N ALA A 446 3.45 -18.38 17.23
CA ALA A 446 4.22 -17.19 17.56
C ALA A 446 3.37 -16.19 18.37
N MET A 447 2.12 -15.99 17.95
CA MET A 447 1.18 -15.11 18.63
C MET A 447 0.82 -15.61 20.02
N GLU A 448 0.55 -16.90 20.22
CA GLU A 448 0.33 -17.50 21.55
C GLU A 448 1.52 -17.26 22.49
N ARG A 449 2.73 -17.25 21.95
CA ARG A 449 3.98 -16.99 22.68
C ARG A 449 4.30 -15.51 22.86
N GLY A 450 3.43 -14.61 22.39
CA GLY A 450 3.60 -13.16 22.56
C GLY A 450 4.46 -12.48 21.49
N PHE A 451 4.53 -13.03 20.27
CA PHE A 451 5.29 -12.46 19.16
C PHE A 451 4.44 -12.29 17.90
N ALA A 452 4.44 -11.10 17.31
CA ALA A 452 3.88 -10.85 15.99
C ALA A 452 4.94 -11.05 14.91
N VAL A 453 4.74 -12.01 14.00
CA VAL A 453 5.55 -12.23 12.79
C VAL A 453 4.68 -12.16 11.54
N ALA A 454 5.27 -11.80 10.41
CA ALA A 454 4.59 -11.79 9.12
C ALA A 454 4.86 -13.11 8.35
N CYS A 455 3.89 -13.56 7.56
CA CYS A 455 4.06 -14.71 6.67
C CYS A 455 3.78 -14.30 5.22
N GLY A 456 4.68 -14.66 4.31
CA GLY A 456 4.48 -14.55 2.87
C GLY A 456 3.77 -15.78 2.33
N VAL A 457 2.54 -15.60 1.85
CA VAL A 457 1.67 -16.65 1.28
C VAL A 457 1.17 -16.25 -0.11
N PRO A 458 0.62 -17.18 -0.91
CA PRO A 458 0.03 -16.86 -2.20
C PRO A 458 -1.03 -15.75 -2.11
N PRO A 459 -1.14 -14.88 -3.13
CA PRO A 459 -0.40 -14.91 -4.40
C PRO A 459 1.01 -14.30 -4.33
N ALA A 460 1.44 -13.78 -3.17
CA ALA A 460 2.74 -13.12 -3.04
C ALA A 460 3.91 -14.11 -3.14
N THR A 461 3.71 -15.35 -2.71
CA THR A 461 4.68 -16.45 -2.88
C THR A 461 4.06 -17.59 -3.69
N PRO A 462 4.87 -18.47 -4.31
CA PRO A 462 4.36 -19.72 -4.87
C PRO A 462 3.66 -20.57 -3.80
N LEU A 463 2.67 -21.38 -4.22
CA LEU A 463 1.80 -22.18 -3.33
C LEU A 463 2.55 -23.04 -2.30
N TRP A 464 3.72 -23.54 -2.69
CA TRP A 464 4.52 -24.49 -1.92
C TRP A 464 5.76 -23.86 -1.28
N SER A 465 5.87 -22.54 -1.37
CA SER A 465 7.05 -21.74 -1.02
C SER A 465 6.70 -20.62 -0.05
N CYS A 466 5.74 -20.88 0.85
CA CYS A 466 5.39 -19.96 1.92
C CYS A 466 6.59 -19.77 2.84
N ARG A 467 6.72 -18.57 3.39
CA ARG A 467 7.88 -18.15 4.16
C ARG A 467 7.48 -17.32 5.37
N VAL A 468 8.25 -17.41 6.44
CA VAL A 468 8.12 -16.52 7.60
C VAL A 468 9.09 -15.37 7.40
N ARG A 469 8.59 -14.16 7.65
CA ARG A 469 9.32 -12.91 7.55
C ARG A 469 9.32 -12.21 8.90
N VAL A 470 10.52 -11.92 9.38
CA VAL A 470 10.78 -11.27 10.64
C VAL A 470 11.39 -9.91 10.34
N CYS A 471 10.68 -8.85 10.68
CA CYS A 471 11.16 -7.49 10.50
C CYS A 471 11.89 -7.06 11.78
N ILE A 472 13.17 -6.73 11.65
CA ILE A 472 14.03 -6.34 12.77
C ILE A 472 13.99 -4.84 12.95
N PHE A 473 13.87 -4.36 14.19
CA PHE A 473 13.91 -2.93 14.48
C PHE A 473 15.18 -2.53 15.22
N ALA A 474 15.70 -1.34 14.91
CA ALA A 474 16.81 -0.73 15.62
C ALA A 474 16.50 -0.54 17.12
N THR A 475 15.22 -0.36 17.47
CA THR A 475 14.73 -0.07 18.82
C THR A 475 14.39 -1.30 19.65
N THR A 476 14.22 -2.49 19.05
CA THR A 476 13.87 -3.72 19.78
C THR A 476 14.96 -4.07 20.79
N SER A 477 14.60 -4.38 22.04
CA SER A 477 15.60 -4.74 23.06
C SER A 477 16.38 -6.00 22.67
N TRP A 478 17.65 -6.10 23.07
CA TRP A 478 18.46 -7.31 22.82
C TRP A 478 17.87 -8.57 23.46
N LYS A 479 17.19 -8.40 24.61
CA LYS A 479 16.43 -9.47 25.25
C LYS A 479 15.29 -9.96 24.36
N ASP A 480 14.48 -9.05 23.82
CA ASP A 480 13.38 -9.42 22.93
C ASP A 480 13.89 -10.03 21.62
N ILE A 481 15.05 -9.60 21.12
CA ILE A 481 15.73 -10.24 19.97
C ILE A 481 16.11 -11.69 20.28
N LEU A 482 16.70 -11.96 21.45
CA LEU A 482 17.03 -13.32 21.87
C LEU A 482 15.79 -14.19 22.04
N ASP A 483 14.77 -13.67 22.70
CA ASP A 483 13.51 -14.38 22.92
C ASP A 483 12.80 -14.67 21.58
N LEU A 484 12.87 -13.74 20.63
CA LEU A 484 12.35 -13.92 19.26
C LEU A 484 13.08 -15.04 18.51
N ILE A 485 14.41 -15.08 18.57
CA ILE A 485 15.22 -16.16 17.95
C ILE A 485 14.82 -17.51 18.54
N ASN A 486 14.82 -17.63 19.87
CA ASN A 486 14.46 -18.86 20.56
C ASN A 486 13.02 -19.29 20.28
N MET A 487 12.09 -18.34 20.19
CA MET A 487 10.70 -18.61 19.80
C MET A 487 10.62 -19.17 18.38
N ILE A 488 11.34 -18.56 17.41
CA ILE A 488 11.36 -19.01 16.02
C ILE A 488 11.85 -20.46 15.93
N ILE A 489 12.95 -20.78 16.61
CA ILE A 489 13.53 -22.13 16.60
C ILE A 489 12.55 -23.13 17.20
N LYS A 490 11.97 -22.79 18.36
CA LYS A 490 11.01 -23.66 19.06
C LYS A 490 9.76 -23.96 18.23
N VAL A 491 9.17 -22.95 17.59
CA VAL A 491 7.99 -23.13 16.72
C VAL A 491 8.39 -23.92 15.47
N SER A 492 9.56 -23.65 14.90
CA SER A 492 10.06 -24.38 13.74
C SER A 492 10.24 -25.88 14.02
N CYS A 493 10.80 -26.25 15.17
CA CYS A 493 10.91 -27.64 15.60
C CYS A 493 9.53 -28.28 15.83
N LYS A 494 8.59 -27.57 16.50
CA LYS A 494 7.22 -28.05 16.72
C LYS A 494 6.50 -28.35 15.40
N LEU A 495 6.70 -27.53 14.38
CA LEU A 495 6.09 -27.68 13.05
C LEU A 495 6.90 -28.55 12.08
N GLN A 496 7.98 -29.18 12.56
CA GLN A 496 8.86 -30.06 11.77
C GLN A 496 9.35 -29.40 10.47
N ILE A 497 9.78 -28.14 10.58
CA ILE A 497 10.43 -27.45 9.46
C ILE A 497 11.80 -28.09 9.21
N LYS A 498 12.09 -28.40 7.95
CA LYS A 498 13.24 -29.21 7.54
C LYS A 498 14.56 -28.50 7.88
N GLY A 499 15.51 -29.25 8.46
CA GLY A 499 16.88 -28.80 8.68
C GLY A 499 17.13 -28.10 10.01
N ILE A 500 16.09 -27.83 10.81
CA ILE A 500 16.20 -27.03 12.03
C ILE A 500 16.45 -27.93 13.25
N THR A 501 17.48 -27.58 14.03
CA THR A 501 17.83 -28.25 15.29
C THR A 501 17.21 -27.53 16.48
N SER A 502 16.91 -28.27 17.54
CA SER A 502 16.39 -27.70 18.80
C SER A 502 17.49 -27.00 19.60
N THR A 503 17.98 -25.87 19.07
CA THR A 503 18.98 -25.01 19.69
C THR A 503 18.29 -23.99 20.60
N ILE A 504 18.84 -23.76 21.79
CA ILE A 504 18.40 -22.70 22.69
C ILE A 504 19.61 -21.81 22.96
N PHE A 505 19.49 -20.53 22.62
CA PHE A 505 20.52 -19.54 22.89
C PHE A 505 20.28 -18.88 24.25
N THR A 506 21.35 -18.71 25.01
CA THR A 506 21.35 -18.05 26.33
C THR A 506 21.91 -16.63 26.24
N PRO A 507 21.69 -15.75 27.24
CA PRO A 507 22.09 -14.34 27.16
C PRO A 507 23.60 -14.06 26.99
N ASP A 508 24.47 -15.04 27.19
CA ASP A 508 25.92 -14.96 27.01
C ASP A 508 26.35 -14.70 25.56
N ILE A 509 25.51 -15.05 24.57
CA ILE A 509 25.81 -14.78 23.16
C ILE A 509 25.51 -13.32 22.75
N LEU A 510 24.85 -12.55 23.61
CA LEU A 510 24.44 -11.20 23.28
C LEU A 510 25.67 -10.28 23.14
N PRO A 511 25.71 -9.42 22.11
CA PRO A 511 26.82 -8.51 21.93
C PRO A 511 26.91 -7.52 23.08
N LYS A 512 28.13 -7.05 23.37
CA LYS A 512 28.35 -5.98 24.35
C LYS A 512 27.58 -4.73 23.93
N GLN A 513 26.81 -4.20 24.88
CA GLN A 513 26.08 -2.95 24.71
C GLN A 513 26.97 -1.80 25.12
N TYR A 514 26.94 -0.73 24.33
CA TYR A 514 27.64 0.52 24.62
C TYR A 514 26.58 1.57 24.96
N PRO A 515 26.86 2.50 25.89
CA PRO A 515 25.95 3.59 26.17
C PRO A 515 25.77 4.46 24.91
N ASP A 516 24.55 4.97 24.74
CA ASP A 516 24.23 5.90 23.65
C ASP A 516 25.06 7.19 23.80
N ASP A 517 25.45 7.81 22.67
CA ASP A 517 26.19 9.07 22.66
C ASP A 517 25.24 10.23 22.98
N PRO A 518 25.38 10.91 24.14
CA PRO A 518 24.45 11.97 24.55
C PRO A 518 24.45 13.16 23.58
N SER A 519 25.53 13.36 22.81
CA SER A 519 25.61 14.44 21.82
C SER A 519 24.63 14.23 20.66
N ILE A 520 24.23 12.99 20.35
CA ILE A 520 23.24 12.69 19.32
C ILE A 520 21.85 13.18 19.75
N ALA A 521 21.49 12.93 21.02
CA ALA A 521 20.23 13.39 21.58
C ALA A 521 20.19 14.92 21.66
N GLU A 522 21.26 15.57 22.12
CA GLU A 522 21.35 17.04 22.19
C GLU A 522 21.20 17.71 20.81
N GLN A 523 21.92 17.20 19.80
CA GLN A 523 21.81 17.70 18.43
C GLN A 523 20.41 17.50 17.85
N SER A 524 19.79 16.35 18.14
CA SER A 524 18.43 16.05 17.68
C SER A 524 17.39 16.96 18.32
N VAL A 525 17.50 17.23 19.63
CA VAL A 525 16.64 18.17 20.35
C VAL A 525 16.78 19.59 19.80
N LYS A 526 18.01 20.03 19.53
CA LYS A 526 18.26 21.35 18.92
C LYS A 526 17.63 21.46 17.52
N SER A 527 17.72 20.40 16.72
CA SER A 527 17.08 20.34 15.40
C SER A 527 15.56 20.47 15.50
N ASP A 528 14.91 19.74 16.41
CA ASP A 528 13.46 19.82 16.59
C ASP A 528 13.01 21.17 17.15
N ALA A 529 13.79 21.80 18.03
CA ALA A 529 13.53 23.14 18.52
C ALA A 529 13.55 24.18 17.39
N SER A 530 14.55 24.12 16.50
CA SER A 530 14.62 25.00 15.33
C SER A 530 13.43 24.79 14.38
N LEU A 531 12.99 23.54 14.20
CA LEU A 531 11.82 23.23 13.38
C LEU A 531 10.51 23.69 14.04
N CYS A 532 10.43 23.66 15.37
CA CYS A 532 9.30 24.21 16.13
C CYS A 532 9.18 25.71 15.94
N SER A 533 10.29 26.47 16.04
CA SER A 533 10.29 27.91 15.75
C SER A 533 9.89 28.22 14.31
N TYR A 534 10.24 27.36 13.36
CA TYR A 534 9.78 27.48 11.97
C TYR A 534 8.26 27.26 11.85
N VAL A 535 7.71 26.25 12.53
CA VAL A 535 6.26 26.01 12.60
C VAL A 535 5.51 27.20 13.20
N GLU A 536 6.01 27.76 14.31
CA GLU A 536 5.45 28.97 14.94
C GLU A 536 5.54 30.21 14.05
N SER A 537 6.58 30.30 13.22
CA SER A 537 6.69 31.36 12.21
C SER A 537 5.63 31.17 11.12
N LEU A 538 5.45 29.96 10.62
CA LEU A 538 4.45 29.66 9.59
C LEU A 538 3.03 29.90 10.10
N SER A 539 2.73 29.63 11.37
CA SER A 539 1.39 29.82 11.92
C SER A 539 0.93 31.27 11.97
N LYS A 540 1.85 32.25 11.83
CA LYS A 540 1.50 33.66 11.68
C LYS A 540 0.88 33.97 10.31
N THR A 541 1.27 33.21 9.29
CA THR A 541 0.80 33.36 7.90
C THR A 541 -0.30 32.35 7.59
N TYR A 542 -0.17 31.13 8.10
CA TYR A 542 -1.07 29.98 7.89
C TYR A 542 -1.58 29.46 9.24
N PRO A 543 -2.39 30.23 9.97
CA PRO A 543 -2.90 29.79 11.26
C PRO A 543 -3.82 28.57 11.11
N GLY A 544 -3.60 27.55 11.94
CA GLY A 544 -4.55 26.49 12.20
C GLY A 544 -5.65 26.93 13.18
N GLY A 545 -6.77 26.23 13.20
CA GLY A 545 -7.90 26.55 14.08
C GLY A 545 -8.90 27.58 13.54
N ASP A 546 -9.88 27.93 14.38
CA ASP A 546 -11.13 28.60 13.98
C ASP A 546 -10.98 30.13 13.80
N LEU A 547 -10.67 30.57 12.58
CA LEU A 547 -10.89 31.94 12.11
C LEU A 547 -12.22 31.96 11.33
N GLU A 548 -13.32 32.25 12.03
CA GLU A 548 -14.68 32.39 11.49
C GLU A 548 -15.18 31.20 10.64
N ALA A 549 -15.31 30.01 11.23
CA ALA A 549 -15.86 28.79 10.62
C ALA A 549 -17.08 29.03 9.71
N LYS A 550 -16.84 29.02 8.39
CA LYS A 550 -17.86 28.61 7.41
C LYS A 550 -17.67 27.12 7.13
N PRO A 551 -18.66 26.26 7.48
CA PRO A 551 -18.67 24.85 7.07
C PRO A 551 -18.59 24.74 5.54
N PRO A 552 -18.02 23.66 4.98
CA PRO A 552 -17.48 22.48 5.66
C PRO A 552 -15.94 22.39 5.76
N LEU A 553 -15.20 23.20 5.01
CA LEU A 553 -13.74 23.06 4.85
C LEU A 553 -12.96 23.30 6.16
N ASN A 554 -13.50 24.09 7.09
CA ASN A 554 -12.86 24.39 8.37
C ASN A 554 -13.22 23.40 9.50
N LEU A 555 -14.16 22.45 9.30
CA LEU A 555 -14.60 21.51 10.35
C LEU A 555 -13.46 20.64 10.92
N PRO A 556 -12.51 20.15 10.11
CA PRO A 556 -11.31 19.45 10.61
C PRO A 556 -10.40 20.31 11.46
N GLN A 557 -10.48 21.63 11.33
CA GLN A 557 -9.77 22.60 12.17
C GLN A 557 -10.59 23.02 13.40
N SER A 558 -11.79 22.47 13.60
CA SER A 558 -12.53 22.66 14.84
C SER A 558 -11.72 22.17 16.02
N ARG A 559 -11.89 22.84 17.17
CA ARG A 559 -11.23 22.46 18.42
C ARG A 559 -11.48 20.98 18.77
N GLU A 560 -12.70 20.48 18.58
CA GLU A 560 -13.03 19.08 18.85
C GLU A 560 -12.25 18.10 17.96
N ALA A 561 -12.12 18.40 16.66
CA ALA A 561 -11.39 17.55 15.73
C ALA A 561 -9.87 17.56 16.02
N VAL A 562 -9.29 18.73 16.29
CA VAL A 562 -7.87 18.87 16.66
C VAL A 562 -7.56 18.13 17.96
N GLU A 563 -8.39 18.26 19.00
CA GLU A 563 -8.17 17.51 20.25
C GLU A 563 -8.31 15.99 20.06
N ALA A 564 -9.23 15.54 19.19
CA ALA A 564 -9.32 14.12 18.82
C ALA A 564 -8.04 13.63 18.12
N SER A 565 -7.45 14.47 17.27
CA SER A 565 -6.20 14.19 16.56
C SER A 565 -5.01 14.08 17.52
N VAL A 566 -4.90 14.99 18.49
CA VAL A 566 -3.83 14.97 19.51
C VAL A 566 -3.96 13.73 20.41
N LYS A 567 -5.18 13.40 20.87
CA LYS A 567 -5.41 12.18 21.65
C LYS A 567 -5.05 10.91 20.86
N ALA A 568 -5.40 10.87 19.57
CA ALA A 568 -5.05 9.77 18.70
C ALA A 568 -3.54 9.66 18.47
N PHE A 569 -2.84 10.79 18.31
CA PHE A 569 -1.38 10.81 18.22
C PHE A 569 -0.72 10.21 19.46
N SER A 570 -1.15 10.63 20.66
CA SER A 570 -0.59 10.11 21.92
C SER A 570 -0.80 8.61 22.09
N LYS A 571 -1.93 8.06 21.59
CA LYS A 571 -2.25 6.63 21.71
C LYS A 571 -1.61 5.77 20.59
N TYR A 572 -1.70 6.21 19.34
CA TYR A 572 -1.37 5.38 18.17
C TYR A 572 -0.12 5.83 17.41
N GLY A 573 0.47 6.97 17.76
CA GLY A 573 1.50 7.62 16.95
C GLY A 573 0.95 8.20 15.64
N LEU A 574 1.85 8.49 14.70
CA LEU A 574 1.48 9.11 13.41
C LEU A 574 0.90 8.11 12.40
N GLY A 575 1.32 6.85 12.43
CA GLY A 575 1.01 5.93 11.34
C GLY A 575 1.22 4.46 11.65
N PRO A 576 0.63 3.58 10.82
CA PRO A 576 0.52 2.15 11.11
C PRO A 576 1.82 1.36 10.89
N SER A 577 2.84 1.96 10.25
CA SER A 577 4.15 1.31 9.92
C SER A 577 4.04 0.00 9.10
N SER A 578 2.84 -0.31 8.58
CA SER A 578 2.56 -1.51 7.79
C SER A 578 1.18 -1.41 7.12
N VAL A 579 0.92 -2.36 6.24
CA VAL A 579 -0.40 -2.59 5.64
C VAL A 579 -1.34 -3.28 6.63
N ARG A 580 -2.60 -2.87 6.64
CA ARG A 580 -3.60 -3.22 7.68
C ARG A 580 -3.76 -4.72 7.91
N TRP A 581 -3.80 -5.51 6.84
CA TRP A 581 -4.13 -6.95 6.91
C TRP A 581 -2.97 -7.85 7.33
N PHE A 582 -1.72 -7.39 7.24
CA PHE A 582 -0.56 -8.19 7.63
C PHE A 582 -0.22 -8.03 9.10
N TYR A 583 -0.54 -6.87 9.69
CA TYR A 583 -0.07 -6.48 11.01
C TYR A 583 -1.21 -6.33 12.03
N GLY A 584 -2.37 -5.83 11.63
CA GLY A 584 -3.55 -5.62 12.48
C GLY A 584 -4.29 -4.33 12.11
N THR A 585 -5.49 -4.16 12.66
CA THR A 585 -6.29 -2.93 12.47
C THR A 585 -6.39 -2.14 13.77
N PHE A 586 -6.30 -0.82 13.69
CA PHE A 586 -6.59 0.03 14.85
C PHE A 586 -8.10 0.06 15.12
N ASP A 587 -8.45 0.14 16.40
CA ASP A 587 -9.82 0.36 16.89
C ASP A 587 -10.42 1.66 16.33
N VAL A 588 -9.63 2.73 16.19
CA VAL A 588 -10.09 4.00 15.59
C VAL A 588 -10.55 3.86 14.14
N PHE A 589 -9.92 2.98 13.34
CA PHE A 589 -10.36 2.70 11.98
C PHE A 589 -11.70 1.96 11.97
N ILE A 590 -11.86 1.00 12.88
CA ILE A 590 -13.12 0.26 13.04
C ILE A 590 -14.25 1.21 13.44
N ALA A 591 -13.98 2.15 14.36
CA ALA A 591 -14.95 3.16 14.78
C ALA A 591 -15.42 4.04 13.60
N LEU A 592 -14.47 4.54 12.79
CA LEU A 592 -14.78 5.34 11.60
C LEU A 592 -15.58 4.54 10.56
N GLU A 593 -15.19 3.29 10.29
CA GLU A 593 -15.91 2.43 9.35
C GLU A 593 -17.34 2.13 9.82
N ARG A 594 -17.55 1.89 11.12
CA ARG A 594 -18.88 1.68 11.69
C ARG A 594 -19.76 2.91 11.55
N ARG A 595 -19.20 4.11 11.75
CA ARG A 595 -19.93 5.37 11.58
C ARG A 595 -20.34 5.58 10.13
N LEU A 596 -19.41 5.39 9.19
CA LEU A 596 -19.71 5.47 7.76
C LEU A 596 -20.74 4.43 7.29
N ALA A 597 -20.66 3.19 7.78
CA ALA A 597 -21.58 2.13 7.41
C ALA A 597 -23.04 2.43 7.80
N LYS A 598 -23.23 3.24 8.85
CA LYS A 598 -24.55 3.65 9.38
C LYS A 598 -25.00 5.02 8.88
N LEU A 599 -24.26 5.63 7.93
CA LEU A 599 -24.50 6.99 7.47
C LEU A 599 -25.81 7.13 6.68
N TYR A 600 -26.19 6.10 5.92
CA TYR A 600 -27.32 6.13 4.98
C TYR A 600 -28.33 4.99 5.25
N PRO A 601 -29.36 5.23 6.07
CA PRO A 601 -30.43 4.26 6.34
C PRO A 601 -31.09 3.63 5.10
N SER A 602 -31.25 4.36 3.98
CA SER A 602 -31.82 3.83 2.73
C SER A 602 -30.96 2.75 2.10
N LEU A 603 -29.64 2.88 2.23
CA LEU A 603 -28.71 1.87 1.74
C LEU A 603 -28.86 0.59 2.55
N GLU A 604 -28.99 0.69 3.88
CA GLU A 604 -29.23 -0.47 4.75
C GLU A 604 -30.60 -1.13 4.49
N HIS A 605 -31.65 -0.36 4.28
CA HIS A 605 -32.97 -0.89 3.92
C HIS A 605 -33.00 -1.62 2.57
N HIS A 606 -32.15 -1.21 1.62
CA HIS A 606 -32.01 -1.83 0.31
C HIS A 606 -31.11 -3.07 0.36
N SER A 607 -29.87 -2.91 0.84
CA SER A 607 -28.80 -3.91 0.79
C SER A 607 -28.80 -4.85 2.00
N GLY A 608 -29.56 -4.56 3.03
CA GLY A 608 -29.39 -5.15 4.36
C GLY A 608 -28.16 -4.56 5.04
N ARG A 609 -27.54 -5.34 5.93
CA ARG A 609 -26.35 -4.91 6.68
C ARG A 609 -25.27 -4.33 5.75
N CYS A 610 -24.85 -3.10 6.04
CA CYS A 610 -23.82 -2.40 5.27
C CYS A 610 -22.47 -2.37 6.00
N ARG A 611 -21.41 -2.12 5.22
CA ARG A 611 -20.05 -1.93 5.72
C ARG A 611 -19.40 -0.75 5.00
N ALA A 612 -18.38 -0.20 5.65
CA ALA A 612 -17.47 0.74 5.03
C ALA A 612 -16.05 0.18 4.94
N MET A 613 -15.30 0.69 3.99
CA MET A 613 -13.89 0.37 3.76
C MET A 613 -13.11 1.67 3.56
N LEU A 614 -11.99 1.85 4.28
CA LEU A 614 -11.15 3.04 4.22
C LEU A 614 -9.91 2.84 3.35
N GLY A 615 -9.77 3.65 2.29
CA GLY A 615 -8.59 3.68 1.41
C GLY A 615 -7.58 4.75 1.80
N THR A 616 -6.32 4.50 1.46
CA THR A 616 -5.16 5.41 1.65
C THR A 616 -5.38 6.80 1.07
N ASP A 617 -5.97 6.85 -0.12
CA ASP A 617 -6.30 8.04 -0.90
C ASP A 617 -7.45 7.65 -1.83
N ALA A 618 -8.26 8.62 -2.26
CA ALA A 618 -9.43 8.34 -3.08
C ALA A 618 -9.03 7.81 -4.48
N HIS A 619 -7.91 8.26 -5.04
CA HIS A 619 -7.45 7.80 -6.36
C HIS A 619 -7.19 6.29 -6.35
N THR A 620 -6.28 5.81 -5.50
CA THR A 620 -5.90 4.40 -5.41
C THR A 620 -7.11 3.52 -5.11
N MET A 621 -8.02 3.99 -4.25
CA MET A 621 -9.23 3.28 -3.91
C MET A 621 -10.19 3.17 -5.11
N MET A 622 -10.40 4.27 -5.85
CA MET A 622 -11.24 4.29 -7.06
C MET A 622 -10.67 3.44 -8.18
N LEU A 623 -9.36 3.56 -8.41
CA LEU A 623 -8.62 2.74 -9.36
C LEU A 623 -8.83 1.25 -9.05
N SER A 624 -8.78 0.86 -7.78
CA SER A 624 -8.98 -0.52 -7.37
C SER A 624 -10.43 -0.99 -7.48
N LEU A 625 -11.39 -0.16 -7.10
CA LEU A 625 -12.83 -0.46 -7.16
C LEU A 625 -13.26 -0.75 -8.60
N LEU A 626 -12.91 0.16 -9.52
CA LEU A 626 -13.27 0.07 -10.94
C LEU A 626 -12.56 -1.11 -11.61
N SER A 627 -11.26 -1.30 -11.31
CA SER A 627 -10.52 -2.45 -11.80
C SER A 627 -11.22 -3.77 -11.43
N ALA A 628 -11.60 -3.96 -10.17
CA ALA A 628 -12.33 -5.16 -9.76
C ALA A 628 -13.69 -5.31 -10.47
N CYS A 629 -14.36 -4.21 -10.81
CA CYS A 629 -15.63 -4.23 -11.54
C CYS A 629 -15.51 -4.63 -13.03
N THR A 630 -14.31 -4.52 -13.62
CA THR A 630 -14.05 -4.91 -15.03
C THR A 630 -13.92 -6.42 -15.23
N ASN A 631 -13.69 -7.21 -14.18
CA ASN A 631 -13.62 -8.66 -14.30
C ASN A 631 -15.02 -9.23 -14.64
N PRO A 632 -15.16 -10.04 -15.71
CA PRO A 632 -16.43 -10.64 -16.05
C PRO A 632 -16.87 -11.63 -14.99
N TYR A 633 -18.16 -11.55 -14.70
CA TYR A 633 -18.80 -12.11 -13.53
C TYR A 633 -19.17 -13.58 -13.70
N THR A 634 -19.68 -13.94 -14.87
CA THR A 634 -20.17 -15.29 -15.18
C THR A 634 -19.87 -15.62 -16.63
N SER A 635 -19.48 -16.86 -16.91
CA SER A 635 -19.30 -17.31 -18.30
C SER A 635 -20.60 -17.14 -19.09
N GLY A 636 -20.50 -16.62 -20.32
CA GLY A 636 -21.67 -16.36 -21.17
C GLY A 636 -22.56 -15.19 -20.73
N VAL A 637 -22.07 -14.32 -19.83
CA VAL A 637 -22.73 -13.06 -19.46
C VAL A 637 -21.80 -11.90 -19.80
N VAL A 638 -22.29 -10.96 -20.61
CA VAL A 638 -21.50 -9.77 -20.99
C VAL A 638 -21.50 -8.77 -19.83
N ASN A 639 -20.33 -8.31 -19.43
CA ASN A 639 -20.15 -7.28 -18.42
C ASN A 639 -19.98 -5.90 -19.08
N ILE A 640 -20.88 -4.97 -18.80
CA ILE A 640 -20.89 -3.65 -19.42
C ILE A 640 -20.75 -2.58 -18.35
N LEU A 641 -19.72 -1.75 -18.46
CA LEU A 641 -19.45 -0.62 -17.58
C LEU A 641 -19.72 0.67 -18.34
N PHE A 642 -20.66 1.49 -17.85
CA PHE A 642 -20.89 2.84 -18.37
C PHE A 642 -20.19 3.86 -17.48
N ILE A 643 -19.34 4.68 -18.10
CA ILE A 643 -18.53 5.69 -17.40
C ILE A 643 -18.70 7.05 -18.11
N PRO A 644 -19.00 8.15 -17.39
CA PRO A 644 -19.01 9.48 -17.98
C PRO A 644 -17.65 9.81 -18.60
N THR A 645 -17.62 10.53 -19.72
CA THR A 645 -16.37 11.08 -20.26
C THR A 645 -15.75 12.15 -19.35
N THR A 646 -16.55 12.72 -18.45
CA THR A 646 -16.15 13.68 -17.41
C THR A 646 -15.66 13.03 -16.12
N ALA A 647 -15.56 11.70 -16.07
CA ALA A 647 -15.09 11.00 -14.89
C ALA A 647 -13.63 11.37 -14.57
N THR A 648 -13.22 11.21 -13.32
CA THR A 648 -11.86 11.55 -12.90
C THR A 648 -10.83 10.60 -13.50
N LEU A 649 -9.57 11.04 -13.57
CA LEU A 649 -8.46 10.21 -14.07
C LEU A 649 -8.39 8.85 -13.36
N ALA A 650 -8.65 8.81 -12.05
CA ALA A 650 -8.68 7.57 -11.27
C ALA A 650 -9.70 6.54 -11.78
N VAL A 651 -10.87 7.01 -12.24
CA VAL A 651 -11.93 6.16 -12.79
C VAL A 651 -11.51 5.62 -14.15
N HIS A 652 -10.93 6.47 -15.00
CA HIS A 652 -10.39 6.06 -16.29
C HIS A 652 -9.25 5.05 -16.14
N ASP A 653 -8.30 5.31 -15.24
CA ASP A 653 -7.19 4.41 -14.98
C ASP A 653 -7.68 3.08 -14.40
N GLY A 654 -8.63 3.10 -13.46
CA GLY A 654 -9.23 1.90 -12.89
C GLY A 654 -9.97 1.04 -13.93
N ALA A 655 -10.74 1.68 -14.82
CA ALA A 655 -11.42 0.98 -15.92
C ALA A 655 -10.43 0.32 -16.88
N ASN A 656 -9.26 0.94 -17.09
CA ASN A 656 -8.24 0.44 -18.00
C ASN A 656 -7.16 -0.43 -17.31
N LEU A 657 -7.22 -0.62 -15.99
CA LEU A 657 -6.17 -1.30 -15.23
C LEU A 657 -6.08 -2.79 -15.49
N ASN A 658 -7.14 -3.44 -15.98
CA ASN A 658 -7.07 -4.84 -16.39
C ASN A 658 -7.00 -4.95 -17.92
N ARG A 659 -6.41 -6.04 -18.42
CA ARG A 659 -6.54 -6.37 -19.84
C ARG A 659 -8.03 -6.61 -20.14
N PRO A 660 -8.60 -5.98 -21.17
CA PRO A 660 -9.99 -6.21 -21.53
C PRO A 660 -10.20 -7.69 -21.84
N ARG A 661 -11.12 -8.34 -21.14
CA ARG A 661 -11.60 -9.69 -21.48
C ARG A 661 -12.63 -9.56 -22.60
N ALA A 662 -12.79 -10.59 -23.43
CA ALA A 662 -13.72 -10.54 -24.56
C ALA A 662 -15.18 -10.25 -24.12
N GLU A 663 -15.52 -10.66 -22.89
CA GLU A 663 -16.83 -10.50 -22.29
C GLU A 663 -17.02 -9.17 -21.53
N THR A 664 -16.02 -8.29 -21.48
CA THR A 664 -16.12 -6.98 -20.80
C THR A 664 -16.08 -5.83 -21.80
N GLN A 665 -17.06 -4.93 -21.72
CA GLN A 665 -17.12 -3.71 -22.52
C GLN A 665 -17.16 -2.49 -21.59
N ILE A 666 -16.28 -1.53 -21.85
CA ILE A 666 -16.26 -0.24 -21.17
C ILE A 666 -16.77 0.79 -22.17
N ILE A 667 -17.83 1.49 -21.80
CA ILE A 667 -18.55 2.40 -22.67
C ILE A 667 -18.56 3.78 -22.03
N TYR A 668 -17.89 4.71 -22.69
CA TYR A 668 -17.92 6.11 -22.27
C TYR A 668 -19.15 6.83 -22.81
N TYR A 669 -19.75 7.71 -22.03
CA TYR A 669 -20.91 8.51 -22.42
C TYR A 669 -20.75 9.98 -21.99
N GLU A 670 -21.28 10.89 -22.80
CA GLU A 670 -21.22 12.34 -22.52
C GLU A 670 -22.48 12.85 -21.80
N LYS A 671 -23.64 12.32 -22.19
CA LYS A 671 -24.97 12.70 -21.67
C LYS A 671 -25.82 11.46 -21.44
N MET A 672 -26.85 11.59 -20.60
CA MET A 672 -27.74 10.47 -20.27
C MET A 672 -28.48 9.91 -21.50
N ASP A 673 -28.89 10.76 -22.44
CA ASP A 673 -29.53 10.31 -23.68
C ASP A 673 -28.63 9.38 -24.52
N ASN A 674 -27.31 9.64 -24.52
CA ASN A 674 -26.33 8.81 -25.20
C ASN A 674 -26.18 7.44 -24.53
N LEU A 675 -26.19 7.41 -23.20
CA LEU A 675 -26.18 6.18 -22.42
C LEU A 675 -27.42 5.34 -22.74
N VAL A 676 -28.60 5.95 -22.75
CA VAL A 676 -29.87 5.29 -23.09
C VAL A 676 -29.85 4.69 -24.50
N ALA A 677 -29.44 5.46 -25.50
CA ALA A 677 -29.37 4.98 -26.88
C ALA A 677 -28.43 3.77 -27.02
N LYS A 678 -27.29 3.81 -26.33
CA LYS A 678 -26.33 2.70 -26.30
C LYS A 678 -26.89 1.48 -25.56
N LEU A 679 -27.56 1.68 -24.42
CA LEU A 679 -28.19 0.63 -23.64
C LEU A 679 -29.26 -0.11 -24.46
N ARG A 680 -30.12 0.63 -25.16
CA ARG A 680 -31.17 0.06 -26.04
C ARG A 680 -30.57 -0.86 -27.11
N LYS A 681 -29.48 -0.44 -27.76
CA LYS A 681 -28.77 -1.24 -28.77
C LYS A 681 -28.13 -2.51 -28.19
N LEU A 682 -27.68 -2.47 -26.94
CA LEU A 682 -27.04 -3.62 -26.28
C LEU A 682 -28.06 -4.63 -25.76
N SER A 683 -29.20 -4.15 -25.27
CA SER A 683 -30.32 -5.00 -24.82
C SER A 683 -30.87 -5.87 -25.95
N THR A 684 -30.78 -5.43 -27.21
CA THR A 684 -31.17 -6.24 -28.37
C THR A 684 -30.10 -7.24 -28.82
N ALA A 685 -28.83 -6.98 -28.51
CA ALA A 685 -27.69 -7.77 -29.00
C ALA A 685 -27.22 -8.88 -28.03
N ALA A 686 -27.43 -8.71 -26.72
CA ALA A 686 -26.92 -9.62 -25.70
C ALA A 686 -28.05 -10.28 -24.89
N PRO A 687 -28.14 -11.62 -24.83
CA PRO A 687 -29.22 -12.31 -24.13
C PRO A 687 -29.08 -12.27 -22.59
N LYS A 688 -27.86 -12.06 -22.07
CA LYS A 688 -27.58 -11.99 -20.63
C LYS A 688 -26.48 -10.97 -20.36
N LEU A 689 -26.74 -10.03 -19.45
CA LEU A 689 -25.82 -8.93 -19.16
C LEU A 689 -25.73 -8.57 -17.68
N HIS A 690 -24.54 -8.15 -17.26
CA HIS A 690 -24.28 -7.42 -16.03
C HIS A 690 -24.01 -5.97 -16.39
N LEU A 691 -24.69 -5.06 -15.70
CA LEU A 691 -24.59 -3.63 -15.94
C LEU A 691 -23.96 -2.96 -14.73
N THR A 692 -22.88 -2.22 -14.94
CA THR A 692 -22.30 -1.33 -13.94
C THR A 692 -22.42 0.10 -14.44
N LEU A 693 -23.06 0.96 -13.65
CA LEU A 693 -23.25 2.36 -13.94
C LEU A 693 -22.43 3.18 -12.97
N TYR A 694 -21.48 3.93 -13.50
CA TYR A 694 -20.79 4.96 -12.75
C TYR A 694 -21.56 6.28 -12.86
N LEU A 695 -21.98 6.81 -11.73
CA LEU A 695 -22.78 8.03 -11.63
C LEU A 695 -22.07 9.02 -10.69
N GLN A 696 -21.75 10.20 -11.22
CA GLN A 696 -21.32 11.33 -10.39
C GLN A 696 -22.57 11.91 -9.72
N THR A 697 -22.59 11.98 -8.39
CA THR A 697 -23.78 12.47 -7.65
C THR A 697 -23.95 13.99 -7.77
N THR A 698 -22.85 14.67 -8.03
CA THR A 698 -22.74 16.12 -8.21
C THR A 698 -21.97 16.40 -9.49
N SER A 699 -22.54 17.24 -10.34
CA SER A 699 -21.90 17.73 -11.56
C SER A 699 -20.84 18.79 -11.25
N HIS A 700 -19.99 19.10 -12.23
CA HIS A 700 -18.98 20.16 -12.10
C HIS A 700 -19.56 21.56 -11.82
N ASP A 701 -20.79 21.83 -12.25
CA ASP A 701 -21.53 23.07 -12.00
C ASP A 701 -22.26 23.09 -10.64
N GLY A 702 -22.13 22.01 -9.86
CA GLY A 702 -22.81 21.84 -8.57
C GLY A 702 -24.25 21.34 -8.67
N SER A 703 -24.76 21.06 -9.88
CA SER A 703 -26.07 20.42 -10.03
C SER A 703 -26.06 19.00 -9.45
N ILE A 704 -27.17 18.63 -8.82
CA ILE A 704 -27.34 17.34 -8.17
C ILE A 704 -28.04 16.39 -9.14
N LEU A 705 -27.52 15.17 -9.27
CA LEU A 705 -28.14 14.14 -10.10
C LEU A 705 -29.47 13.68 -9.49
N ASP A 706 -30.56 13.67 -10.25
CA ASP A 706 -31.77 12.96 -9.84
C ASP A 706 -31.61 11.46 -10.15
N LEU A 707 -31.30 10.67 -9.12
CA LEU A 707 -31.14 9.22 -9.25
C LEU A 707 -32.46 8.52 -9.58
N SER A 708 -33.60 9.06 -9.12
CA SER A 708 -34.92 8.49 -9.42
C SER A 708 -35.21 8.57 -10.92
N ALA A 709 -35.09 9.77 -11.51
CA ALA A 709 -35.28 9.97 -12.94
C ALA A 709 -34.29 9.12 -13.77
N THR A 710 -33.03 9.10 -13.35
CA THR A 710 -31.96 8.32 -14.01
C THR A 710 -32.28 6.83 -14.04
N VAL A 711 -32.58 6.23 -12.88
CA VAL A 711 -32.86 4.80 -12.77
C VAL A 711 -34.15 4.43 -13.50
N GLN A 712 -35.20 5.24 -13.43
CA GLN A 712 -36.43 5.01 -14.17
C GLN A 712 -36.20 5.00 -15.68
N MET A 713 -35.43 5.97 -16.20
CA MET A 713 -35.07 6.06 -17.62
C MET A 713 -34.29 4.83 -18.08
N ILE A 714 -33.34 4.34 -17.26
CA ILE A 714 -32.60 3.11 -17.56
C ILE A 714 -33.55 1.91 -17.60
N ILE A 715 -34.44 1.77 -16.61
CA ILE A 715 -35.39 0.66 -16.53
C ILE A 715 -36.33 0.63 -17.72
N SER A 716 -36.85 1.78 -18.16
CA SER A 716 -37.79 1.85 -19.30
C SER A 716 -37.18 1.40 -20.62
N GLU A 717 -35.86 1.46 -20.74
CA GLU A 717 -35.12 1.21 -21.98
C GLU A 717 -34.61 -0.22 -22.11
N MET A 718 -34.75 -1.01 -21.04
CA MET A 718 -34.43 -2.44 -21.05
C MET A 718 -35.62 -3.23 -21.60
N THR A 719 -35.45 -3.85 -22.77
CA THR A 719 -36.53 -4.57 -23.46
C THR A 719 -36.97 -5.84 -22.72
N ASP A 720 -36.08 -6.49 -21.96
CA ASP A 720 -36.42 -7.59 -21.05
C ASP A 720 -35.60 -7.52 -19.74
N PRO A 721 -36.23 -7.14 -18.60
CA PRO A 721 -35.59 -7.14 -17.29
C PRO A 721 -35.01 -8.51 -16.83
N ASN A 722 -35.36 -9.61 -17.50
CA ASN A 722 -34.79 -10.94 -17.24
C ASN A 722 -33.42 -11.18 -17.88
N GLN A 723 -33.05 -10.38 -18.90
CA GLN A 723 -31.70 -10.36 -19.47
C GLN A 723 -30.66 -9.88 -18.44
N LEU A 724 -31.06 -8.95 -17.58
CA LEU A 724 -30.22 -8.42 -16.53
C LEU A 724 -30.01 -9.46 -15.43
N LYS A 725 -28.78 -9.96 -15.31
CA LYS A 725 -28.39 -10.90 -14.25
C LYS A 725 -27.84 -10.19 -13.01
N GLY A 726 -27.34 -8.96 -13.16
CA GLY A 726 -26.92 -8.11 -12.05
C GLY A 726 -26.79 -6.64 -12.47
N LEU A 727 -27.16 -5.73 -11.58
CA LEU A 727 -26.98 -4.28 -11.73
C LEU A 727 -26.07 -3.76 -10.61
N LYS A 728 -25.13 -2.90 -10.94
CA LYS A 728 -24.30 -2.19 -9.98
C LYS A 728 -24.41 -0.70 -10.21
N LEU A 729 -24.80 0.04 -9.18
CA LEU A 729 -24.85 1.50 -9.18
C LEU A 729 -23.68 1.99 -8.33
N ILE A 730 -22.67 2.57 -8.97
CA ILE A 730 -21.56 3.24 -8.28
C ILE A 730 -21.89 4.72 -8.21
N LEU A 731 -22.20 5.19 -7.01
CA LEU A 731 -22.49 6.58 -6.70
C LEU A 731 -21.21 7.24 -6.19
N ASP A 732 -20.59 8.06 -7.03
CA ASP A 732 -19.43 8.86 -6.66
C ASP A 732 -19.88 10.13 -5.96
N ASP A 733 -19.82 10.06 -4.63
CA ASP A 733 -20.18 11.12 -3.71
C ASP A 733 -18.98 11.94 -3.23
N SER A 734 -17.88 11.93 -3.98
CA SER A 734 -16.69 12.73 -3.67
C SER A 734 -16.99 14.23 -3.64
N GLY A 735 -18.03 14.71 -4.34
CA GLY A 735 -18.50 16.10 -4.29
C GLY A 735 -19.65 16.35 -3.32
N GLY A 736 -20.22 15.32 -2.69
CA GLY A 736 -21.41 15.45 -1.84
C GLY A 736 -21.10 15.60 -0.36
N LEU A 737 -20.29 14.72 0.24
CA LEU A 737 -20.03 14.75 1.69
C LEU A 737 -19.43 16.09 2.13
N GLY A 738 -20.00 16.67 3.19
CA GLY A 738 -19.69 18.01 3.68
C GLY A 738 -20.40 19.14 2.93
N LYS A 739 -20.96 18.90 1.75
CA LYS A 739 -21.49 19.96 0.86
C LYS A 739 -23.00 19.84 0.62
N VAL A 740 -23.49 18.63 0.46
CA VAL A 740 -24.85 18.31 0.03
C VAL A 740 -25.66 17.65 1.14
N GLY A 741 -26.96 17.92 1.16
CA GLY A 741 -27.91 17.36 2.12
C GLY A 741 -28.16 18.26 3.33
N PRO A 742 -29.27 18.04 4.06
CA PRO A 742 -29.64 18.85 5.22
C PRO A 742 -28.58 18.84 6.33
N ARG A 743 -27.90 17.71 6.52
CA ARG A 743 -26.85 17.55 7.55
C ARG A 743 -25.45 17.60 6.94
N HIS A 744 -25.36 17.95 5.66
CA HIS A 744 -24.13 17.87 4.87
C HIS A 744 -23.50 16.46 4.88
N LEU A 745 -24.30 15.40 5.00
CA LEU A 745 -23.82 14.02 5.01
C LEU A 745 -23.68 13.41 3.61
N GLY A 746 -23.95 14.19 2.56
CA GLY A 746 -23.73 13.79 1.18
C GLY A 746 -25.02 13.51 0.41
N TYR A 747 -24.86 12.96 -0.78
CA TYR A 747 -25.94 12.85 -1.75
C TYR A 747 -27.13 12.02 -1.24
N LEU A 748 -26.88 10.87 -0.63
CA LEU A 748 -27.96 10.01 -0.14
C LEU A 748 -28.73 10.63 1.03
N ASP A 749 -28.11 11.50 1.83
CA ASP A 749 -28.79 12.27 2.89
C ASP A 749 -29.83 13.23 2.29
N LEU A 750 -29.50 13.86 1.16
CA LEU A 750 -30.47 14.68 0.41
C LEU A 750 -31.60 13.83 -0.17
N MET A 751 -31.27 12.73 -0.86
CA MET A 751 -32.28 11.86 -1.47
C MET A 751 -33.23 11.24 -0.44
N GLU A 752 -32.73 10.93 0.75
CA GLU A 752 -33.53 10.47 1.88
C GLU A 752 -34.52 11.52 2.37
N ARG A 753 -34.09 12.78 2.44
CA ARG A 753 -34.97 13.90 2.79
C ARG A 753 -36.09 14.08 1.76
N GLU A 754 -35.76 13.96 0.47
CA GLU A 754 -36.70 14.22 -0.63
C GLU A 754 -37.67 13.06 -0.87
N HIS A 755 -37.22 11.81 -0.74
CA HIS A 755 -37.99 10.62 -1.14
C HIS A 755 -38.26 9.61 -0.01
N GLY A 756 -37.71 9.86 1.18
CA GLY A 756 -37.82 9.02 2.37
C GLY A 756 -36.84 7.85 2.40
N VAL A 757 -36.62 7.32 3.61
CA VAL A 757 -35.59 6.32 4.00
C VAL A 757 -35.70 4.92 3.34
N SER A 758 -36.57 4.74 2.35
CA SER A 758 -36.71 3.49 1.59
C SER A 758 -36.79 3.71 0.09
N PHE A 759 -36.38 4.88 -0.40
CA PHE A 759 -36.57 5.28 -1.78
C PHE A 759 -35.84 4.36 -2.77
N LEU A 760 -34.61 3.91 -2.48
CA LEU A 760 -33.85 3.00 -3.36
C LEU A 760 -34.63 1.70 -3.65
N LYS A 761 -35.19 1.09 -2.61
CA LYS A 761 -35.96 -0.15 -2.73
C LYS A 761 -37.28 0.06 -3.47
N LYS A 762 -37.94 1.21 -3.25
CA LYS A 762 -39.17 1.60 -3.97
C LYS A 762 -38.88 1.85 -5.46
N LEU A 763 -37.81 2.59 -5.74
CA LEU A 763 -37.36 2.99 -7.08
C LEU A 763 -37.01 1.78 -7.95
N LEU A 764 -36.25 0.83 -7.39
CA LEU A 764 -35.86 -0.38 -8.12
C LEU A 764 -36.99 -1.43 -8.21
N GLY A 765 -37.95 -1.40 -7.29
CA GLY A 765 -39.08 -2.33 -7.25
C GLY A 765 -38.68 -3.80 -7.01
N LYS A 766 -39.66 -4.70 -6.99
CA LYS A 766 -39.47 -6.10 -6.54
C LYS A 766 -38.58 -6.95 -7.44
N LYS A 767 -38.50 -6.64 -8.74
CA LYS A 767 -37.73 -7.43 -9.72
C LYS A 767 -36.25 -7.06 -9.77
N LEU A 768 -35.96 -5.77 -9.68
CA LEU A 768 -34.60 -5.25 -9.86
C LEU A 768 -33.86 -5.11 -8.54
N ALA A 769 -34.54 -4.67 -7.47
CA ALA A 769 -33.90 -4.47 -6.16
C ALA A 769 -33.07 -5.68 -5.69
N PRO A 770 -33.54 -6.95 -5.79
CA PRO A 770 -32.74 -8.11 -5.37
C PRO A 770 -31.48 -8.37 -6.19
N LYS A 771 -31.38 -7.78 -7.39
CA LYS A 771 -30.26 -7.91 -8.35
C LYS A 771 -29.34 -6.69 -8.36
N THR A 772 -29.66 -5.64 -7.59
CA THR A 772 -28.93 -4.37 -7.62
C THR A 772 -28.01 -4.24 -6.41
N GLU A 773 -26.72 -4.10 -6.68
CA GLU A 773 -25.73 -3.65 -5.70
C GLU A 773 -25.57 -2.13 -5.80
N VAL A 774 -25.68 -1.43 -4.67
CA VAL A 774 -25.42 0.01 -4.60
C VAL A 774 -24.12 0.23 -3.83
N VAL A 775 -23.18 0.93 -4.46
CA VAL A 775 -21.86 1.23 -3.93
C VAL A 775 -21.73 2.75 -3.85
N VAL A 776 -21.57 3.28 -2.66
CA VAL A 776 -21.26 4.69 -2.44
C VAL A 776 -19.75 4.81 -2.28
N THR A 777 -19.13 5.75 -2.99
CA THR A 777 -17.73 6.06 -2.82
C THR A 777 -17.53 7.55 -2.62
N GLY A 778 -16.52 7.94 -1.85
CA GLY A 778 -16.21 9.35 -1.64
C GLY A 778 -14.76 9.59 -1.25
N SER A 779 -14.42 10.88 -1.15
CA SER A 779 -13.10 11.37 -0.79
C SER A 779 -13.19 12.25 0.44
N PHE A 780 -12.43 11.90 1.48
CA PHE A 780 -12.23 12.77 2.63
C PHE A 780 -11.46 14.04 2.26
N PHE A 781 -10.72 14.03 1.15
CA PHE A 781 -9.94 15.18 0.72
C PHE A 781 -10.88 16.24 0.14
N ASN A 782 -11.82 15.83 -0.69
CA ASN A 782 -12.82 16.76 -1.24
C ASN A 782 -13.84 17.21 -0.19
N ALA A 783 -14.12 16.39 0.82
CA ALA A 783 -15.08 16.70 1.90
C ALA A 783 -14.45 17.57 3.00
N PHE A 784 -13.27 17.18 3.48
CA PHE A 784 -12.63 17.67 4.71
C PHE A 784 -11.17 18.10 4.47
N GLY A 785 -10.65 18.11 3.24
CA GLY A 785 -9.22 18.33 2.98
C GLY A 785 -8.32 17.21 3.51
N GLN A 786 -8.85 16.13 4.07
CA GLN A 786 -8.08 15.04 4.68
C GLN A 786 -7.78 13.92 3.68
N GLN A 787 -6.56 13.41 3.64
CA GLN A 787 -6.15 12.41 2.65
C GLN A 787 -6.87 11.06 2.83
N GLY A 788 -7.65 10.57 1.87
CA GLY A 788 -8.27 9.26 2.01
C GLY A 788 -9.57 9.12 1.26
N GLY A 789 -9.90 7.87 0.94
CA GLY A 789 -11.18 7.52 0.34
C GLY A 789 -11.99 6.60 1.24
N TYR A 790 -13.30 6.56 1.02
CA TYR A 790 -14.16 5.52 1.57
C TYR A 790 -15.08 4.88 0.52
N ILE A 791 -15.42 3.62 0.76
CA ILE A 791 -16.49 2.90 0.06
C ILE A 791 -17.49 2.41 1.09
N ILE A 792 -18.79 2.58 0.83
CA ILE A 792 -19.89 2.05 1.64
C ILE A 792 -20.80 1.22 0.73
N SER A 793 -21.10 -0.01 1.12
CA SER A 793 -21.98 -0.91 0.35
C SER A 793 -22.47 -2.06 1.23
N SER A 794 -23.13 -3.07 0.64
CA SER A 794 -23.51 -4.28 1.39
C SER A 794 -22.29 -4.93 2.06
N ALA A 795 -22.51 -5.56 3.21
CA ALA A 795 -21.44 -6.22 3.95
C ALA A 795 -20.71 -7.28 3.09
N SER A 796 -21.48 -8.05 2.31
CA SER A 796 -20.94 -9.06 1.38
C SER A 796 -20.10 -8.45 0.27
N PHE A 797 -20.54 -7.33 -0.32
CA PHE A 797 -19.77 -6.68 -1.37
C PHE A 797 -18.43 -6.17 -0.84
N VAL A 798 -18.46 -5.42 0.26
CA VAL A 798 -17.24 -4.86 0.87
C VAL A 798 -16.27 -5.96 1.29
N GLU A 799 -16.79 -7.08 1.81
CA GLU A 799 -15.96 -8.22 2.22
C GLU A 799 -15.15 -8.80 1.06
N VAL A 800 -15.80 -9.09 -0.05
CA VAL A 800 -15.15 -9.59 -1.28
C VAL A 800 -14.20 -8.54 -1.85
N HIS A 801 -14.65 -7.28 -1.91
CA HIS A 801 -13.84 -6.20 -2.48
C HIS A 801 -12.57 -5.98 -1.69
N THR A 802 -12.60 -6.16 -0.37
CA THR A 802 -11.42 -6.04 0.49
C THR A 802 -10.31 -7.01 0.10
N VAL A 803 -10.64 -8.20 -0.45
CA VAL A 803 -9.65 -9.22 -0.84
C VAL A 803 -9.36 -9.25 -2.35
N SER A 804 -10.31 -8.83 -3.18
CA SER A 804 -10.15 -8.79 -4.64
C SER A 804 -9.51 -7.48 -5.15
N SER A 805 -9.60 -6.40 -4.36
CA SER A 805 -9.01 -5.10 -4.66
C SER A 805 -7.51 -5.10 -4.40
N LYS A 806 -6.73 -5.47 -5.43
CA LYS A 806 -5.26 -5.60 -5.33
C LYS A 806 -4.61 -4.34 -4.77
N SER A 807 -4.93 -3.15 -5.28
CA SER A 807 -4.29 -1.91 -4.83
C SER A 807 -4.64 -1.61 -3.36
N PHE A 808 -5.85 -1.97 -2.92
CA PHE A 808 -6.28 -1.79 -1.53
C PHE A 808 -5.56 -2.72 -0.55
N VAL A 809 -5.46 -4.02 -0.86
CA VAL A 809 -4.81 -5.01 0.03
C VAL A 809 -3.37 -4.64 0.33
N PHE A 810 -2.69 -4.04 -0.66
CA PHE A 810 -1.27 -3.70 -0.59
C PHE A 810 -1.00 -2.23 -0.22
N SER A 811 -2.04 -1.42 0.04
CA SER A 811 -1.87 -0.03 0.45
C SER A 811 -1.97 0.14 1.97
N THR A 812 -1.30 1.17 2.47
CA THR A 812 -1.30 1.53 3.90
C THR A 812 -2.60 2.26 4.22
N PRO A 813 -3.35 1.95 5.29
CA PRO A 813 -4.55 2.72 5.63
C PRO A 813 -4.22 4.20 5.95
N PRO A 814 -5.22 5.10 5.99
CA PRO A 814 -5.05 6.47 6.49
C PRO A 814 -4.35 6.52 7.85
N THR A 815 -3.84 7.69 8.26
CA THR A 815 -3.24 7.81 9.59
C THR A 815 -4.30 7.66 10.70
N PRO A 816 -3.97 7.06 11.86
CA PRO A 816 -4.89 6.97 13.00
C PRO A 816 -5.38 8.35 13.47
N ILE A 817 -4.51 9.36 13.39
CA ILE A 817 -4.82 10.75 13.69
C ILE A 817 -5.92 11.26 12.78
N GLN A 818 -5.75 11.08 11.46
CA GLN A 818 -6.75 11.52 10.52
C GLN A 818 -8.06 10.75 10.69
N ALA A 819 -8.02 9.44 10.91
CA ALA A 819 -9.23 8.67 11.13
C ALA A 819 -10.01 9.16 12.36
N ALA A 820 -9.31 9.52 13.45
CA ALA A 820 -9.94 10.13 14.62
C ALA A 820 -10.58 11.49 14.30
N MET A 821 -9.90 12.32 13.50
CA MET A 821 -10.45 13.60 13.06
C MET A 821 -11.68 13.41 12.17
N SER A 822 -11.62 12.53 11.16
CA SER A 822 -12.75 12.24 10.27
C SER A 822 -13.95 11.70 11.06
N GLU A 823 -13.72 10.79 12.02
CA GLU A 823 -14.77 10.25 12.88
C GLU A 823 -15.43 11.35 13.70
N LYS A 824 -14.63 12.25 14.29
CA LYS A 824 -15.13 13.39 15.06
C LYS A 824 -15.90 14.38 14.20
N VAL A 825 -15.42 14.69 13.00
CA VAL A 825 -16.12 15.58 12.05
C VAL A 825 -17.47 14.99 11.64
N LEU A 826 -17.54 13.70 11.33
CA LEU A 826 -18.81 13.02 11.02
C LEU A 826 -19.76 13.03 12.23
N GLU A 827 -19.24 12.91 13.45
CA GLU A 827 -20.03 13.05 14.67
C GLU A 827 -20.63 14.46 14.81
N ILE A 828 -19.83 15.51 14.58
CA ILE A 828 -20.29 16.90 14.61
C ILE A 828 -21.37 17.14 13.56
N LEU A 829 -21.16 16.69 12.32
CA LEU A 829 -22.14 16.81 11.24
C LEU A 829 -23.45 16.07 11.57
N SER A 830 -23.34 14.89 12.19
CA SER A 830 -24.52 14.11 12.61
C SER A 830 -25.31 14.77 13.75
N ARG A 831 -24.69 15.64 14.54
CA ARG A 831 -25.35 16.44 15.60
C ARG A 831 -26.01 17.72 15.04
N GLY A 832 -25.57 18.21 13.88
CA GLY A 832 -26.01 19.47 13.28
C GLY A 832 -27.43 19.41 12.71
N SER A 833 -28.35 20.14 13.36
CA SER A 833 -29.72 20.54 12.98
C SER A 833 -30.60 19.50 12.27
N SER A 834 -31.36 18.76 13.09
CA SER A 834 -32.77 18.41 12.84
C SER A 834 -33.64 19.64 12.60
#